data_AF-A0A9K3LFW9-F1
#
_entry.id   AF-A0A9K3LFW9-F1
#
_cell.length_a   1.000
_cell.length_b   1.000
_cell.length_c   1.000
_cell.angle_alpha   90.00
_cell.angle_beta   90.00
_cell.angle_gamma   90.00
#
_symmetry.space_group_name_H-M   'P 1'
#
loop_
_entity.id
_entity.type
_entity.pdbx_description
1 polymer ?
#
loop_
_entity_poly.entity_id
_entity_poly.type
_entity_poly.pdbx_seq_one_letter_code
_entity_poly.pdbx_strand_id
1 'polypeptide(L)'
;MRFSIAALALFGGLDSVESFSSFAFDNNSNQNNFNKASTDPSPSGKKGWDPSPFQETQLETSPVSKSNLDTTIPSYPPFTNELKAQTQEQTQIFSESSQQPPPPVPFAASKAESSSACDISPLAGPISFTNENKGKEAYAFYAKVSPPSKSGETQSASSAATTLEMSSTATETPPREGTTLKNKNDDPKRIPPPSGDDKDFTLGDDSTVTERMLKKVPTENQAGGAGGSSTLEAFKRAEANWAKLKAFKPFQYDKKLLRWTQDGHGPPPQFVATDGAFGNPKCWEKLKNSIQKELDFDVVVCGGTLGIFFAMYLQLQGHNVCVVEAGKLRGREQEWNISMDELLELQELGILTQEDIDAVITTEFPACRSGFKNQEVTPLKGGYFENGVGYECLTPDVLNLGVAPALLLERVSKRYQAIGGVIKEQTRLSGVCVSELVGSAIDLGEDQEPITARLVLDCMGNASPISAQQRYGKKADGICCVVGSCAGGFEAETNLYGDIIYTNQPIVTRNEKGSNQYFWEAFPVGIGRGKAPGTSDVKTTYMFTYMDADEKRPALIDLFEDYWKLLPVYQPSIKNPETDLDIKRILFAYFPTYKDSPLKPEFSRVLAVGDASGIQSPLSFGGFGALTRHLSRVGGGISEALENDCLHKDDLARINDYQPNLSAAWMFQKAMSVKMGQKVDPKFVNRLLATNFEVMDDMGPRTMRPFLQDVVRFDGLLGSLYRSFIADQTFMPQIVATVGVPELVKWLGHLGKMGQYSLLDSIASPFVKDVVDRYVTDPRERFKWKRAVESWKYGSGNDYKFPEEDKQ
;
A
#
# COMPACT_ATOMS: atom_id res chain seq x y z
N MET A 1 37.23 8.58 4.87
CA MET A 1 36.94 9.73 5.76
C MET A 1 37.39 11.09 5.17
N ARG A 2 37.17 11.29 3.85
CA ARG A 2 37.24 12.59 3.13
C ARG A 2 36.04 12.70 2.18
N PHE A 3 34.84 12.40 2.69
CA PHE A 3 33.61 12.29 1.89
C PHE A 3 32.39 12.99 2.53
N SER A 4 32.63 14.00 3.39
CA SER A 4 31.55 14.75 4.04
C SER A 4 31.67 16.28 3.90
N ILE A 5 32.49 16.79 2.98
CA ILE A 5 32.73 18.25 2.82
C ILE A 5 32.15 18.82 1.51
N ALA A 6 31.83 18.00 0.51
CA ALA A 6 31.29 18.50 -0.76
C ALA A 6 29.81 18.94 -0.69
N ALA A 7 29.04 18.44 0.29
CA ALA A 7 27.63 18.84 0.50
C ALA A 7 27.45 20.06 1.42
N LEU A 8 28.52 20.54 2.08
CA LEU A 8 28.52 21.70 2.98
C LEU A 8 29.11 22.98 2.36
N ALA A 9 29.68 22.91 1.16
CA ALA A 9 30.37 24.04 0.53
C ALA A 9 29.43 25.05 -0.17
N LEU A 10 28.11 24.86 -0.15
CA LEU A 10 27.12 25.77 -0.76
C LEU A 10 26.33 26.63 0.25
N PHE A 11 26.64 26.56 1.55
CA PHE A 11 26.01 27.39 2.60
C PHE A 11 27.05 28.21 3.39
N GLY A 12 27.96 28.86 2.68
CA GLY A 12 28.86 29.86 3.25
C GLY A 12 28.18 31.24 3.28
N GLY A 13 27.67 31.62 4.45
CA GLY A 13 27.27 33.00 4.72
C GLY A 13 26.09 33.10 5.67
N LEU A 14 26.35 32.99 6.98
CA LEU A 14 25.76 33.80 8.05
C LEU A 14 26.35 33.33 9.39
N ASP A 15 27.11 34.22 10.02
CA ASP A 15 27.65 34.06 11.36
C ASP A 15 26.53 33.93 12.39
N SER A 16 26.56 32.91 13.25
CA SER A 16 26.60 33.02 14.72
C SER A 16 26.15 31.74 15.46
N VAL A 17 27.11 31.20 16.21
CA VAL A 17 27.05 30.70 17.60
C VAL A 17 26.31 29.37 17.91
N GLU A 18 27.15 28.32 18.00
CA GLU A 18 27.31 27.35 19.09
C GLU A 18 26.09 26.79 19.84
N SER A 19 25.85 25.49 19.66
CA SER A 19 26.03 24.45 20.70
C SER A 19 25.19 23.21 20.35
N PHE A 20 25.82 22.04 20.21
CA PHE A 20 25.28 20.73 20.62
C PHE A 20 26.35 19.67 20.29
N SER A 21 27.13 19.33 21.32
CA SER A 21 27.98 18.15 21.34
C SER A 21 27.68 17.35 22.59
N SER A 22 27.91 16.04 22.51
CA SER A 22 27.83 15.03 23.57
C SER A 22 26.43 14.50 23.91
N PHE A 23 26.16 13.27 23.44
CA PHE A 23 25.72 12.20 24.34
C PHE A 23 26.36 10.88 23.91
N ALA A 24 27.42 10.52 24.62
CA ALA A 24 27.92 9.16 24.70
C ALA A 24 27.39 8.51 25.99
N PHE A 25 27.20 7.20 25.90
CA PHE A 25 26.87 6.22 26.93
C PHE A 25 27.38 6.54 28.32
N ASP A 26 26.56 6.24 29.35
CA ASP A 26 27.13 5.60 30.52
C ASP A 26 26.18 4.65 31.25
N ASN A 27 26.80 3.59 31.74
CA ASN A 27 26.23 2.43 32.37
C ASN A 27 26.60 2.48 33.87
N ASN A 28 25.62 2.17 34.71
CA ASN A 28 25.77 1.56 36.04
C ASN A 28 26.25 2.36 37.28
N SER A 29 25.36 2.33 38.28
CA SER A 29 25.58 1.97 39.70
C SER A 29 26.38 2.86 40.66
N ASN A 30 25.66 3.24 41.72
CA ASN A 30 25.98 3.21 43.15
C ASN A 30 26.82 4.30 43.84
N GLN A 31 26.21 4.74 44.97
CA GLN A 31 26.78 5.11 46.27
C GLN A 31 27.27 6.55 46.55
N ASN A 32 26.46 7.20 47.39
CA ASN A 32 26.78 7.82 48.68
C ASN A 32 27.78 9.01 48.80
N ASN A 33 27.20 10.08 49.35
CA ASN A 33 27.62 10.82 50.55
C ASN A 33 28.50 12.09 50.46
N PHE A 34 27.88 13.16 51.00
CA PHE A 34 28.40 14.14 51.97
C PHE A 34 29.20 15.39 51.52
N ASN A 35 28.49 16.53 51.59
CA ASN A 35 28.67 17.69 52.48
C ASN A 35 29.70 18.82 52.23
N LYS A 36 29.15 20.04 52.45
CA LYS A 36 29.75 21.29 52.99
C LYS A 36 30.66 22.11 52.06
N ALA A 37 30.69 23.45 52.07
CA ALA A 37 29.96 24.53 52.76
C ALA A 37 30.37 25.90 52.16
N SER A 38 29.49 26.91 52.31
CA SER A 38 29.71 28.37 52.57
C SER A 38 30.79 29.16 51.78
N THR A 39 30.57 30.37 51.28
CA THR A 39 30.21 31.60 52.03
C THR A 39 29.68 32.73 51.13
N ASP A 40 28.75 33.48 51.69
CA ASP A 40 28.10 34.73 51.24
C ASP A 40 29.03 35.98 51.43
N PRO A 41 28.71 37.21 50.95
CA PRO A 41 27.71 38.05 51.65
C PRO A 41 26.82 38.99 50.79
N SER A 42 25.65 39.28 51.37
CA SER A 42 24.61 40.28 51.05
C SER A 42 24.93 41.71 51.57
N PRO A 43 24.11 42.79 51.41
CA PRO A 43 22.75 42.96 52.03
C PRO A 43 21.72 43.79 51.19
N SER A 44 20.39 43.62 51.31
CA SER A 44 19.46 44.25 52.28
C SER A 44 18.01 44.18 51.73
N GLY A 45 16.89 44.04 52.46
CA GLY A 45 16.61 43.79 53.87
C GLY A 45 15.09 43.66 54.23
N LYS A 46 14.82 43.07 55.41
CA LYS A 46 13.69 43.22 56.38
C LYS A 46 12.28 42.70 55.99
N LYS A 47 11.46 42.05 56.83
CA LYS A 47 11.48 41.59 58.25
C LYS A 47 10.23 40.69 58.48
N GLY A 48 10.37 39.48 59.06
CA GLY A 48 9.76 39.02 60.35
C GLY A 48 8.34 38.43 60.23
N TRP A 49 7.91 37.36 60.91
CA TRP A 49 8.40 36.57 62.03
C TRP A 49 7.56 35.26 62.13
N ASP A 50 8.19 34.16 62.58
CA ASP A 50 7.69 32.79 62.87
C ASP A 50 7.14 32.75 64.34
N PRO A 51 6.81 31.63 65.08
CA PRO A 51 6.92 30.19 64.76
C PRO A 51 5.87 29.18 65.35
N SER A 52 5.72 28.01 64.68
CA SER A 52 5.72 26.57 65.14
C SER A 52 5.05 26.11 66.47
N PRO A 53 5.18 24.86 67.01
CA PRO A 53 5.62 23.53 66.47
C PRO A 53 4.80 22.28 66.97
N PHE A 54 5.30 21.06 66.65
CA PHE A 54 5.13 19.73 67.32
C PHE A 54 3.86 18.89 66.99
N GLN A 55 3.83 17.56 66.92
CA GLN A 55 4.72 16.40 67.22
C GLN A 55 4.03 15.16 66.52
N GLU A 56 4.69 14.30 65.74
CA GLU A 56 5.36 13.01 66.09
C GLU A 56 4.48 11.88 66.70
N THR A 57 4.87 10.63 66.38
CA THR A 57 4.37 9.26 66.76
C THR A 57 3.30 8.63 65.82
N GLN A 58 3.54 7.55 65.04
CA GLN A 58 4.09 6.18 65.21
C GLN A 58 3.17 5.18 65.93
N LEU A 59 2.91 4.04 65.24
CA LEU A 59 2.53 2.69 65.70
C LEU A 59 1.09 2.57 66.27
N GLU A 60 0.30 1.49 66.11
CA GLU A 60 0.52 0.11 65.70
C GLU A 60 -0.85 -0.57 65.47
N THR A 61 -0.92 -1.51 64.53
CA THR A 61 -1.68 -2.79 64.52
C THR A 61 -3.12 -2.91 65.06
N SER A 62 -4.05 -3.19 64.12
CA SER A 62 -4.92 -4.41 63.98
C SER A 62 -5.74 -4.96 65.18
N PRO A 63 -6.71 -5.90 64.98
CA PRO A 63 -7.79 -6.06 63.99
C PRO A 63 -9.16 -6.48 64.65
N VAL A 64 -10.13 -6.92 63.82
CA VAL A 64 -11.36 -7.73 64.16
C VAL A 64 -12.50 -6.92 64.84
N SER A 65 -13.76 -6.92 64.41
CA SER A 65 -14.66 -8.06 64.17
C SER A 65 -16.00 -7.64 63.52
N LYS A 66 -16.68 -8.65 62.97
CA LYS A 66 -17.98 -8.66 62.30
C LYS A 66 -19.15 -8.36 63.25
N SER A 67 -20.19 -7.66 62.78
CA SER A 67 -21.59 -8.17 62.70
C SER A 67 -22.64 -7.10 62.38
N ASN A 68 -23.26 -7.23 61.21
CA ASN A 68 -24.71 -7.29 60.92
C ASN A 68 -25.78 -6.55 61.76
N LEU A 69 -26.64 -5.81 61.00
CA LEU A 69 -28.08 -5.50 61.14
C LEU A 69 -28.51 -4.70 62.40
N ASP A 70 -29.40 -3.70 62.36
CA ASP A 70 -30.61 -3.57 61.54
C ASP A 70 -31.20 -2.13 61.55
N THR A 71 -31.95 -1.82 60.47
CA THR A 71 -33.05 -0.84 60.31
C THR A 71 -32.97 0.61 60.80
N THR A 72 -33.19 1.57 59.87
CA THR A 72 -34.34 2.51 59.90
C THR A 72 -34.44 3.33 58.59
N ILE A 73 -35.63 3.31 57.97
CA ILE A 73 -36.11 4.17 56.86
C ILE A 73 -37.09 5.17 57.47
N PRO A 74 -37.03 6.48 57.14
CA PRO A 74 -38.01 7.15 56.23
C PRO A 74 -37.34 8.26 55.37
N SER A 75 -37.80 8.85 54.27
CA SER A 75 -38.82 8.63 53.22
C SER A 75 -38.95 9.98 52.43
N TYR A 76 -38.90 9.95 51.08
CA TYR A 76 -39.36 10.97 50.08
C TYR A 76 -38.58 12.29 49.83
N PRO A 77 -38.64 12.91 48.61
CA PRO A 77 -39.62 12.74 47.50
C PRO A 77 -39.05 12.42 46.09
N PRO A 78 -39.92 12.14 45.10
CA PRO A 78 -39.53 11.70 43.76
C PRO A 78 -39.40 12.87 42.77
N PHE A 79 -38.42 12.79 41.86
CA PHE A 79 -38.42 13.58 40.63
C PHE A 79 -38.67 12.66 39.42
N THR A 80 -39.79 12.92 38.78
CA THR A 80 -40.33 12.28 37.59
C THR A 80 -39.82 12.93 36.31
N ASN A 81 -39.72 12.09 35.27
CA ASN A 81 -39.98 12.41 33.85
C ASN A 81 -39.10 13.44 33.15
N GLU A 82 -37.92 13.01 32.67
CA GLU A 82 -37.34 13.59 31.45
C GLU A 82 -36.43 12.65 30.62
N LEU A 83 -36.45 11.33 30.89
CA LEU A 83 -35.54 10.37 30.23
C LEU A 83 -36.23 9.23 29.48
N LYS A 84 -37.47 9.47 28.99
CA LYS A 84 -38.18 8.54 28.10
C LYS A 84 -38.56 9.10 26.73
N ALA A 85 -38.22 10.37 26.44
CA ALA A 85 -38.44 10.96 25.12
C ALA A 85 -37.22 10.91 24.19
N GLN A 86 -35.99 10.74 24.71
CA GLN A 86 -34.78 10.72 23.86
C GLN A 86 -34.31 9.32 23.43
N THR A 87 -34.89 8.26 23.97
CA THR A 87 -34.53 6.87 23.60
C THR A 87 -35.40 6.31 22.46
N GLN A 88 -36.49 7.00 22.09
CA GLN A 88 -37.35 6.60 20.97
C GLN A 88 -37.00 7.27 19.63
N GLU A 89 -36.34 8.44 19.62
CA GLU A 89 -35.89 9.08 18.37
C GLU A 89 -34.57 8.52 17.81
N GLN A 90 -33.69 7.94 18.64
CA GLN A 90 -32.46 7.30 18.14
C GLN A 90 -32.66 5.86 17.64
N THR A 91 -33.78 5.22 17.97
CA THR A 91 -34.10 3.85 17.53
C THR A 91 -34.87 3.84 16.20
N GLN A 92 -35.32 5.00 15.71
CA GLN A 92 -36.06 5.14 14.45
C GLN A 92 -35.21 5.59 13.25
N ILE A 93 -33.93 5.93 13.46
CA ILE A 93 -32.99 6.29 12.39
C ILE A 93 -32.13 5.08 11.93
N PHE A 94 -32.23 3.93 12.61
CA PHE A 94 -31.49 2.70 12.26
C PHE A 94 -32.37 1.54 11.75
N SER A 95 -33.66 1.75 11.47
CA SER A 95 -34.57 0.66 11.05
C SER A 95 -35.11 0.72 9.60
N GLU A 96 -34.75 1.71 8.79
CA GLU A 96 -35.10 1.74 7.36
C GLU A 96 -33.93 1.32 6.45
N SER A 97 -33.60 0.02 6.47
CA SER A 97 -33.08 -0.71 5.31
C SER A 97 -33.22 -2.22 5.50
N SER A 98 -34.42 -2.68 5.84
CA SER A 98 -34.78 -4.10 5.78
C SER A 98 -35.84 -4.31 4.70
N GLN A 99 -35.42 -4.54 3.46
CA GLN A 99 -36.28 -5.23 2.51
C GLN A 99 -35.98 -6.72 2.63
N GLN A 100 -36.93 -7.45 3.23
CA GLN A 100 -36.95 -8.90 3.21
C GLN A 100 -36.95 -9.41 1.75
N PRO A 101 -36.18 -10.46 1.42
CA PRO A 101 -36.36 -11.15 0.15
C PRO A 101 -37.74 -11.83 0.11
N PRO A 102 -38.41 -11.93 -1.06
CA PRO A 102 -39.68 -12.62 -1.17
C PRO A 102 -39.53 -14.12 -0.86
N PRO A 103 -40.57 -14.77 -0.30
CA PRO A 103 -40.52 -16.19 0.05
C PRO A 103 -40.36 -17.08 -1.20
N PRO A 104 -39.67 -18.22 -1.09
CA PRO A 104 -39.46 -19.13 -2.21
C PRO A 104 -40.77 -19.78 -2.66
N VAL A 105 -41.03 -19.74 -3.97
CA VAL A 105 -42.12 -20.46 -4.64
C VAL A 105 -41.73 -21.95 -4.73
N PRO A 106 -42.63 -22.90 -4.42
CA PRO A 106 -42.30 -24.32 -4.46
C PRO A 106 -42.14 -24.82 -5.90
N PHE A 107 -40.99 -25.45 -6.19
CA PHE A 107 -40.75 -26.14 -7.46
C PHE A 107 -41.59 -27.41 -7.56
N ALA A 108 -42.46 -27.45 -8.56
CA ALA A 108 -43.13 -28.66 -9.02
C ALA A 108 -42.16 -29.50 -9.85
N ALA A 109 -42.07 -30.78 -9.51
CA ALA A 109 -41.36 -31.79 -10.27
C ALA A 109 -42.01 -32.01 -11.65
N SER A 110 -41.21 -32.10 -12.71
CA SER A 110 -41.61 -32.78 -13.94
C SER A 110 -40.45 -33.65 -14.46
N LYS A 111 -40.82 -34.89 -14.78
CA LYS A 111 -40.00 -35.96 -15.36
C LYS A 111 -39.78 -35.73 -16.86
N ALA A 112 -38.60 -36.11 -17.33
CA ALA A 112 -38.32 -36.78 -18.62
C ALA A 112 -36.82 -37.13 -18.64
N GLU A 113 -36.39 -38.38 -18.39
CA GLU A 113 -36.19 -39.44 -19.41
C GLU A 113 -35.39 -38.97 -20.65
N SER A 114 -34.11 -39.34 -20.76
CA SER A 114 -33.66 -40.61 -21.38
C SER A 114 -32.21 -40.57 -21.87
N SER A 115 -31.50 -41.70 -21.61
CA SER A 115 -30.38 -42.31 -22.36
C SER A 115 -29.06 -41.53 -22.49
N SER A 116 -27.86 -42.07 -22.33
CA SER A 116 -27.30 -43.44 -22.30
C SER A 116 -25.94 -43.34 -21.59
N ALA A 117 -25.65 -44.12 -20.55
CA ALA A 117 -25.06 -45.46 -20.57
C ALA A 117 -23.70 -45.55 -21.31
N CYS A 118 -22.61 -45.58 -20.54
CA CYS A 118 -21.68 -46.72 -20.53
C CYS A 118 -20.84 -46.72 -19.25
N ASP A 119 -21.01 -47.80 -18.51
CA ASP A 119 -20.22 -48.27 -17.36
C ASP A 119 -18.75 -48.49 -17.72
N ILE A 120 -17.86 -48.38 -16.72
CA ILE A 120 -17.18 -49.52 -16.07
C ILE A 120 -16.38 -48.99 -14.87
N SER A 121 -16.62 -49.60 -13.71
CA SER A 121 -16.00 -49.33 -12.42
C SER A 121 -14.71 -50.18 -12.20
N PRO A 122 -14.14 -50.33 -10.99
CA PRO A 122 -12.76 -49.91 -10.71
C PRO A 122 -11.85 -51.09 -10.33
N LEU A 123 -10.53 -50.85 -10.24
CA LEU A 123 -9.63 -51.80 -9.58
C LEU A 123 -8.63 -51.06 -8.67
N ALA A 124 -8.64 -51.51 -7.43
CA ALA A 124 -7.76 -51.13 -6.33
C ALA A 124 -6.37 -51.79 -6.47
N GLY A 125 -5.36 -51.20 -5.79
CA GLY A 125 -4.12 -51.91 -5.48
C GLY A 125 -2.91 -51.00 -5.21
N PRO A 126 -2.29 -51.04 -4.01
CA PRO A 126 -1.22 -50.14 -3.58
C PRO A 126 0.17 -50.74 -3.79
N ILE A 127 1.20 -49.94 -4.12
CA ILE A 127 2.61 -50.33 -4.00
C ILE A 127 3.46 -49.13 -3.55
N SER A 128 4.36 -49.41 -2.62
CA SER A 128 5.24 -48.51 -1.87
C SER A 128 6.70 -48.57 -2.36
N PHE A 129 7.48 -47.52 -1.99
CA PHE A 129 8.94 -47.34 -2.04
C PHE A 129 9.57 -47.25 -3.46
N THR A 130 10.55 -46.39 -3.78
CA THR A 130 11.77 -45.98 -3.07
C THR A 130 12.31 -44.63 -3.57
N ASN A 131 13.08 -43.96 -2.71
CA ASN A 131 14.00 -42.85 -2.96
C ASN A 131 15.09 -43.22 -3.99
N GLU A 132 15.42 -42.37 -4.97
CA GLU A 132 16.80 -42.10 -5.39
C GLU A 132 16.92 -40.92 -6.39
N ASN A 133 17.93 -40.08 -6.13
CA ASN A 133 18.39 -38.94 -6.92
C ASN A 133 18.93 -39.33 -8.30
N LYS A 134 18.63 -38.51 -9.34
CA LYS A 134 19.60 -37.78 -10.20
C LYS A 134 18.94 -37.41 -11.55
N GLY A 135 19.06 -36.13 -11.93
CA GLY A 135 18.77 -35.67 -13.29
C GLY A 135 18.86 -34.15 -13.42
N LYS A 136 20.09 -33.64 -13.59
CA LYS A 136 20.36 -32.29 -14.12
C LYS A 136 20.18 -32.32 -15.64
N GLU A 137 19.99 -31.12 -16.21
CA GLU A 137 19.87 -30.71 -17.64
C GLU A 137 18.42 -30.49 -18.11
N ALA A 138 18.06 -29.42 -18.81
CA ALA A 138 18.70 -28.14 -19.12
C ALA A 138 17.61 -27.25 -19.77
N TYR A 139 17.40 -26.04 -19.25
CA TYR A 139 16.64 -24.99 -19.94
C TYR A 139 17.62 -24.17 -20.77
N ALA A 140 17.46 -24.15 -22.09
CA ALA A 140 18.18 -23.24 -22.97
C ALA A 140 17.42 -23.05 -24.29
N PHE A 141 16.56 -22.03 -24.39
CA PHE A 141 16.15 -21.46 -25.67
C PHE A 141 15.82 -19.96 -25.49
N TYR A 142 16.85 -19.12 -25.56
CA TYR A 142 16.74 -17.75 -26.07
C TYR A 142 18.05 -17.40 -26.77
N ALA A 143 18.03 -17.30 -28.10
CA ALA A 143 19.15 -16.83 -28.90
C ALA A 143 18.82 -15.47 -29.52
N LYS A 144 19.67 -14.50 -29.18
CA LYS A 144 19.74 -13.11 -29.64
C LYS A 144 19.81 -13.00 -31.17
N VAL A 145 19.13 -12.00 -31.72
CA VAL A 145 19.38 -11.46 -33.06
C VAL A 145 19.98 -10.05 -32.91
N SER A 146 21.19 -9.87 -33.41
CA SER A 146 21.77 -8.57 -33.75
C SER A 146 22.65 -8.74 -34.99
N PRO A 147 22.67 -7.77 -35.91
CA PRO A 147 23.15 -7.98 -37.28
C PRO A 147 24.68 -7.84 -37.39
N PRO A 148 25.34 -8.50 -38.38
CA PRO A 148 26.77 -8.34 -38.57
C PRO A 148 27.08 -7.13 -39.44
N SER A 149 28.04 -6.33 -38.98
CA SER A 149 28.87 -5.48 -39.81
C SER A 149 29.92 -6.33 -40.53
N LYS A 150 30.21 -6.04 -41.80
CA LYS A 150 31.52 -6.31 -42.41
C LYS A 150 31.75 -5.45 -43.64
N SER A 151 32.93 -4.82 -43.63
CA SER A 151 33.66 -4.18 -44.71
C SER A 151 34.21 -5.20 -45.71
N GLY A 152 34.41 -4.77 -46.96
CA GLY A 152 35.15 -5.52 -47.99
C GLY A 152 34.88 -4.96 -49.39
N GLU A 153 35.90 -4.41 -50.01
CA GLU A 153 35.90 -3.66 -51.28
C GLU A 153 35.80 -4.54 -52.56
N THR A 154 35.63 -3.83 -53.68
CA THR A 154 36.01 -4.11 -55.09
C THR A 154 35.05 -4.79 -56.08
N GLN A 155 34.54 -3.92 -56.99
CA GLN A 155 34.65 -3.93 -58.47
C GLN A 155 33.56 -4.53 -59.40
N SER A 156 33.35 -3.74 -60.48
CA SER A 156 32.59 -3.91 -61.75
C SER A 156 31.06 -3.73 -61.66
N ALA A 157 30.43 -2.66 -62.18
CA ALA A 157 30.33 -2.08 -63.53
C ALA A 157 29.22 -2.71 -64.41
N SER A 158 28.09 -1.99 -64.59
CA SER A 158 27.49 -1.69 -65.91
C SER A 158 26.24 -0.77 -65.82
N SER A 159 26.38 0.43 -66.40
CA SER A 159 25.43 1.17 -67.29
C SER A 159 23.91 1.24 -67.03
N ALA A 160 23.41 2.47 -66.86
CA ALA A 160 22.45 3.18 -67.74
C ALA A 160 21.82 4.36 -66.93
N ALA A 161 22.35 5.57 -66.97
CA ALA A 161 22.07 6.65 -67.93
C ALA A 161 20.56 6.96 -68.13
N THR A 162 20.08 8.07 -67.57
CA THR A 162 19.42 9.16 -68.31
C THR A 162 19.46 10.45 -67.48
N THR A 163 19.87 11.52 -68.16
CA THR A 163 20.27 12.87 -67.71
C THR A 163 19.11 13.86 -67.85
N LEU A 164 19.10 14.94 -67.04
CA LEU A 164 18.87 16.36 -67.42
C LEU A 164 18.68 17.17 -66.11
N GLU A 165 19.65 17.95 -65.60
CA GLU A 165 20.12 19.30 -66.05
C GLU A 165 18.97 20.34 -66.12
N MET A 166 19.06 21.61 -65.65
CA MET A 166 20.14 22.43 -65.09
C MET A 166 19.61 23.83 -64.67
N SER A 167 20.33 24.48 -63.74
CA SER A 167 20.64 25.94 -63.69
C SER A 167 19.51 26.95 -63.29
N SER A 168 19.74 28.13 -62.71
CA SER A 168 20.93 28.95 -62.38
C SER A 168 20.51 30.22 -61.60
N THR A 169 21.40 30.74 -60.73
CA THR A 169 21.77 32.18 -60.48
C THR A 169 20.69 33.25 -60.19
N ALA A 170 20.89 34.35 -59.45
CA ALA A 170 21.94 34.93 -58.62
C ALA A 170 21.36 36.17 -57.86
N THR A 171 22.13 36.66 -56.91
CA THR A 171 22.09 37.86 -56.03
C THR A 171 21.55 39.21 -56.56
N GLU A 172 20.92 40.02 -55.68
CA GLU A 172 21.33 41.40 -55.26
C GLU A 172 20.27 42.12 -54.35
N THR A 173 20.72 43.14 -53.61
CA THR A 173 20.13 43.74 -52.36
C THR A 173 19.47 45.15 -52.60
N PRO A 174 19.03 45.94 -51.57
CA PRO A 174 17.66 46.34 -51.18
C PRO A 174 17.18 47.76 -51.64
N PRO A 175 15.94 48.26 -51.34
CA PRO A 175 15.69 49.03 -50.09
C PRO A 175 14.24 49.06 -49.50
N ARG A 176 14.18 49.42 -48.21
CA ARG A 176 13.17 50.14 -47.36
C ARG A 176 11.63 50.07 -47.56
N GLU A 177 11.00 49.92 -46.38
CA GLU A 177 9.75 50.48 -45.83
C GLU A 177 8.37 49.99 -46.33
N GLY A 178 7.59 49.48 -45.36
CA GLY A 178 6.18 49.88 -45.23
C GLY A 178 5.13 48.79 -45.46
N THR A 179 4.42 48.46 -44.38
CA THR A 179 3.01 48.01 -44.33
C THR A 179 2.66 46.57 -44.76
N THR A 180 2.51 45.72 -43.73
CA THR A 180 1.41 44.76 -43.50
C THR A 180 0.62 44.25 -44.70
N LEU A 181 0.69 42.93 -44.93
CA LEU A 181 -0.47 42.09 -45.25
C LEU A 181 -0.16 40.61 -44.93
N LYS A 182 -1.10 39.99 -44.20
CA LYS A 182 -1.08 38.60 -43.71
C LYS A 182 -1.00 37.61 -44.87
N ASN A 183 -0.07 36.65 -44.80
CA ASN A 183 -0.16 35.41 -45.55
C ASN A 183 -0.29 34.21 -44.60
N LYS A 184 -1.34 33.43 -44.86
CA LYS A 184 -1.59 32.10 -44.32
C LYS A 184 -0.43 31.19 -44.69
N ASN A 185 0.12 30.47 -43.71
CA ASN A 185 0.79 29.20 -43.95
C ASN A 185 0.30 28.22 -42.89
N ASP A 186 0.00 27.02 -43.37
CA ASP A 186 -0.44 25.85 -42.62
C ASP A 186 0.57 25.48 -41.53
N ASP A 187 0.12 25.53 -40.29
CA ASP A 187 0.79 25.02 -39.10
C ASP A 187 0.01 23.76 -38.67
N PRO A 188 0.66 22.60 -38.42
CA PRO A 188 -0.04 21.41 -37.96
C PRO A 188 -0.73 21.75 -36.64
N LYS A 189 -2.06 21.57 -36.61
CA LYS A 189 -2.99 21.94 -35.54
C LYS A 189 -2.39 21.73 -34.15
N ARG A 190 -1.93 22.82 -33.54
CA ARG A 190 -1.59 22.91 -32.12
C ARG A 190 -2.88 22.75 -31.33
N ILE A 191 -3.09 21.59 -30.72
CA ILE A 191 -4.17 21.38 -29.76
C ILE A 191 -3.89 22.33 -28.57
N PRO A 192 -4.81 23.26 -28.24
CA PRO A 192 -4.61 24.12 -27.08
C PRO A 192 -4.61 23.27 -25.79
N PRO A 193 -3.86 23.66 -24.74
CA PRO A 193 -3.96 22.99 -23.45
C PRO A 193 -5.42 23.04 -22.97
N PRO A 194 -5.92 21.98 -22.32
CA PRO A 194 -7.33 21.90 -21.95
C PRO A 194 -7.67 23.04 -20.99
N SER A 195 -8.59 23.92 -21.40
CA SER A 195 -9.35 24.74 -20.47
C SER A 195 -10.22 23.80 -19.66
N GLY A 196 -9.99 23.73 -18.34
CA GLY A 196 -10.58 22.74 -17.42
C GLY A 196 -12.08 22.85 -17.16
N ASP A 197 -12.85 23.49 -18.05
CA ASP A 197 -14.31 23.67 -17.96
C ASP A 197 -14.96 23.48 -19.36
N ASP A 198 -14.64 22.38 -20.04
CA ASP A 198 -15.52 21.92 -21.13
C ASP A 198 -16.79 21.39 -20.46
N LYS A 199 -17.95 21.95 -20.82
CA LYS A 199 -19.27 21.47 -20.35
C LYS A 199 -19.33 19.95 -20.49
N ASP A 200 -19.71 19.27 -19.41
CA ASP A 200 -19.91 17.82 -19.39
C ASP A 200 -20.67 17.38 -20.65
N PHE A 201 -20.18 16.34 -21.32
CA PHE A 201 -20.84 15.73 -22.48
C PHE A 201 -22.14 15.06 -22.02
N THR A 202 -23.18 15.84 -21.78
CA THR A 202 -24.52 15.35 -21.46
C THR A 202 -25.29 15.11 -22.75
N LEU A 203 -25.54 13.83 -23.06
CA LEU A 203 -26.41 13.42 -24.16
C LEU A 203 -27.87 13.42 -23.69
N GLY A 204 -28.50 14.59 -23.55
CA GLY A 204 -29.97 14.75 -23.46
C GLY A 204 -30.75 14.02 -22.34
N ASP A 205 -30.12 13.13 -21.57
CA ASP A 205 -30.69 12.32 -20.48
C ASP A 205 -30.07 12.64 -19.10
N ASP A 206 -29.28 13.71 -19.03
CA ASP A 206 -28.51 14.19 -17.87
C ASP A 206 -27.52 13.19 -17.25
N SER A 207 -27.28 12.03 -17.89
CA SER A 207 -26.32 11.03 -17.38
C SER A 207 -24.88 11.33 -17.80
N THR A 208 -23.93 11.02 -16.92
CA THR A 208 -22.49 11.07 -17.22
C THR A 208 -22.05 9.87 -18.09
N VAL A 209 -20.91 9.97 -18.78
CA VAL A 209 -20.34 8.82 -19.52
C VAL A 209 -20.14 7.65 -18.56
N THR A 210 -19.61 7.93 -17.37
CA THR A 210 -19.33 6.93 -16.35
C THR A 210 -20.57 6.18 -15.89
N GLU A 211 -21.69 6.88 -15.65
CA GLU A 211 -22.95 6.22 -15.28
C GLU A 211 -23.49 5.34 -16.39
N ARG A 212 -23.40 5.78 -17.66
CA ARG A 212 -23.78 4.95 -18.81
C ARG A 212 -22.89 3.71 -18.92
N MET A 213 -21.59 3.85 -18.72
CA MET A 213 -20.64 2.74 -18.76
C MET A 213 -20.87 1.76 -17.61
N LEU A 214 -21.13 2.23 -16.39
CA LEU A 214 -21.46 1.40 -15.23
C LEU A 214 -22.75 0.59 -15.43
N LYS A 215 -23.72 1.10 -16.19
CA LYS A 215 -24.94 0.37 -16.56
C LYS A 215 -24.69 -0.77 -17.56
N LYS A 216 -23.56 -0.75 -18.30
CA LYS A 216 -23.18 -1.82 -19.23
C LYS A 216 -22.50 -3.01 -18.54
N VAL A 217 -22.01 -2.84 -17.31
CA VAL A 217 -21.23 -3.87 -16.60
C VAL A 217 -22.16 -4.97 -16.04
N PRO A 218 -21.85 -6.26 -16.25
CA PRO A 218 -22.56 -7.36 -15.59
C PRO A 218 -22.46 -7.24 -14.06
N THR A 219 -23.59 -7.37 -13.36
CA THR A 219 -23.65 -7.23 -11.89
C THR A 219 -23.38 -8.53 -11.13
N GLU A 220 -23.23 -9.65 -11.83
CA GLU A 220 -23.03 -10.97 -11.25
C GLU A 220 -21.58 -11.13 -10.71
N ASN A 221 -21.39 -12.02 -9.73
CA ASN A 221 -20.08 -12.49 -9.23
C ASN A 221 -19.06 -11.48 -8.63
N GLN A 222 -19.51 -10.36 -8.07
CA GLN A 222 -18.61 -9.33 -7.48
C GLN A 222 -17.83 -9.79 -6.21
N ALA A 223 -16.51 -9.64 -6.19
CA ALA A 223 -15.69 -9.95 -5.01
C ALA A 223 -15.77 -8.83 -3.93
N GLY A 224 -15.39 -9.16 -2.69
CA GLY A 224 -15.22 -8.18 -1.61
C GLY A 224 -13.90 -7.41 -1.70
N GLY A 225 -13.65 -6.50 -0.75
CA GLY A 225 -12.38 -5.77 -0.62
C GLY A 225 -12.25 -4.48 -1.45
N ALA A 226 -11.13 -3.78 -1.32
CA ALA A 226 -10.86 -2.53 -2.02
C ALA A 226 -10.85 -2.75 -3.55
N GLY A 227 -11.67 -1.98 -4.26
CA GLY A 227 -11.85 -2.13 -5.70
C GLY A 227 -12.50 -3.45 -6.12
N GLY A 228 -13.06 -4.26 -5.21
CA GLY A 228 -13.65 -5.59 -5.50
C GLY A 228 -15.02 -5.55 -6.19
N SER A 229 -15.76 -4.46 -6.04
CA SER A 229 -17.10 -4.27 -6.62
C SER A 229 -17.10 -3.18 -7.70
N SER A 230 -17.78 -3.44 -8.80
CA SER A 230 -17.86 -2.61 -10.00
C SER A 230 -19.27 -2.10 -10.30
N THR A 231 -20.18 -2.16 -9.32
CA THR A 231 -21.57 -1.71 -9.49
C THR A 231 -21.71 -0.20 -9.27
N LEU A 232 -22.75 0.41 -9.87
CA LEU A 232 -23.06 1.82 -9.65
C LEU A 232 -23.27 2.16 -8.16
N GLU A 233 -23.90 1.26 -7.41
CA GLU A 233 -24.11 1.45 -5.97
C GLU A 233 -22.80 1.37 -5.17
N ALA A 234 -21.85 0.52 -5.58
CA ALA A 234 -20.52 0.51 -4.99
C ALA A 234 -19.77 1.81 -5.30
N PHE A 235 -19.91 2.34 -6.51
CA PHE A 235 -19.32 3.63 -6.90
C PHE A 235 -19.85 4.78 -6.05
N LYS A 236 -21.18 4.90 -5.92
CA LYS A 236 -21.81 5.91 -5.05
C LYS A 236 -21.35 5.83 -3.60
N ARG A 237 -21.18 4.62 -3.05
CA ARG A 237 -20.61 4.44 -1.70
C ARG A 237 -19.16 4.92 -1.62
N ALA A 238 -18.33 4.60 -2.60
CA ALA A 238 -16.95 5.06 -2.65
C ALA A 238 -16.88 6.59 -2.73
N GLU A 239 -17.69 7.22 -3.58
CA GLU A 239 -17.81 8.68 -3.70
C GLU A 239 -18.25 9.32 -2.37
N ALA A 240 -19.27 8.78 -1.71
CA ALA A 240 -19.74 9.27 -0.43
C ALA A 240 -18.67 9.16 0.67
N ASN A 241 -17.91 8.06 0.70
CA ASN A 241 -16.84 7.88 1.69
C ASN A 241 -15.65 8.80 1.40
N TRP A 242 -15.30 9.01 0.12
CA TRP A 242 -14.31 9.99 -0.29
C TRP A 242 -14.70 11.41 0.14
N ALA A 243 -15.95 11.82 -0.11
CA ALA A 243 -16.47 13.11 0.33
C ALA A 243 -16.41 13.30 1.85
N LYS A 244 -16.77 12.26 2.63
CA LYS A 244 -16.64 12.29 4.10
C LYS A 244 -15.19 12.46 4.56
N LEU A 245 -14.26 11.74 3.93
CA LEU A 245 -12.83 11.83 4.27
C LEU A 245 -12.27 13.24 3.96
N LYS A 246 -12.65 13.81 2.82
CA LYS A 246 -12.32 15.19 2.43
C LYS A 246 -12.86 16.23 3.43
N ALA A 247 -14.12 16.11 3.81
CA ALA A 247 -14.79 17.01 4.74
C ALA A 247 -14.27 16.89 6.19
N PHE A 248 -13.72 15.72 6.56
CA PHE A 248 -13.21 15.46 7.90
C PHE A 248 -12.16 16.50 8.33
N LYS A 249 -12.35 17.07 9.51
CA LYS A 249 -11.41 17.99 10.17
C LYS A 249 -10.67 17.21 11.26
N PRO A 250 -9.32 17.13 11.20
CA PRO A 250 -8.55 16.39 12.20
C PRO A 250 -8.63 17.07 13.56
N PHE A 251 -8.58 16.27 14.62
CA PHE A 251 -8.53 16.74 16.00
C PHE A 251 -7.51 15.93 16.79
N GLN A 252 -7.03 16.49 17.90
CA GLN A 252 -6.15 15.77 18.82
C GLN A 252 -6.99 15.12 19.92
N TYR A 253 -6.69 13.87 20.22
CA TYR A 253 -7.30 13.15 21.33
C TYR A 253 -6.20 12.44 22.10
N ASP A 254 -5.93 12.87 23.33
CA ASP A 254 -4.93 12.24 24.18
C ASP A 254 -5.60 11.15 25.02
N LYS A 255 -5.34 9.89 24.64
CA LYS A 255 -5.86 8.71 25.34
C LYS A 255 -5.36 8.58 26.79
N LYS A 256 -4.32 9.33 27.18
CA LYS A 256 -3.78 9.35 28.55
C LYS A 256 -4.57 10.27 29.48
N LEU A 257 -5.34 11.20 28.93
CA LEU A 257 -6.19 12.08 29.73
C LEU A 257 -7.45 11.31 30.13
N LEU A 258 -7.70 11.21 31.44
CA LEU A 258 -8.93 10.64 32.02
C LEU A 258 -10.12 11.62 31.87
N ARG A 259 -10.35 12.10 30.65
CA ARG A 259 -11.47 12.98 30.29
C ARG A 259 -12.25 12.34 29.17
N TRP A 260 -13.54 12.10 29.41
CA TRP A 260 -14.43 11.44 28.46
C TRP A 260 -14.53 12.23 27.15
N THR A 261 -14.78 13.53 27.26
CA THR A 261 -14.88 14.45 26.13
C THR A 261 -13.65 15.35 26.06
N GLN A 262 -13.03 15.42 24.89
CA GLN A 262 -11.91 16.32 24.57
C GLN A 262 -12.28 17.12 23.32
N ASP A 263 -12.29 18.45 23.43
CA ASP A 263 -12.64 19.36 22.32
C ASP A 263 -13.97 19.04 21.62
N GLY A 264 -14.99 18.61 22.38
CA GLY A 264 -16.30 18.23 21.84
C GLY A 264 -16.36 16.82 21.24
N HIS A 265 -15.25 16.08 21.26
CA HIS A 265 -15.18 14.71 20.78
C HIS A 265 -15.18 13.71 21.95
N GLY A 266 -16.04 12.70 21.87
CA GLY A 266 -16.05 11.57 22.81
C GLY A 266 -14.86 10.63 22.60
N PRO A 267 -14.73 9.57 23.42
CA PRO A 267 -13.67 8.58 23.27
C PRO A 267 -13.74 7.86 21.92
N PRO A 268 -12.63 7.27 21.44
CA PRO A 268 -12.64 6.48 20.22
C PRO A 268 -13.66 5.34 20.34
N PRO A 269 -14.36 4.98 19.24
CA PRO A 269 -15.20 3.79 19.18
C PRO A 269 -14.41 2.57 19.68
N GLN A 270 -14.96 1.82 20.63
CA GLN A 270 -14.29 0.68 21.26
C GLN A 270 -14.53 -0.60 20.46
N PHE A 271 -14.00 -0.66 19.24
CA PHE A 271 -14.06 -1.88 18.44
C PHE A 271 -13.15 -2.98 19.01
N VAL A 272 -11.95 -2.59 19.47
CA VAL A 272 -11.11 -3.36 20.39
C VAL A 272 -11.31 -2.82 21.80
N ALA A 273 -11.74 -3.68 22.70
CA ALA A 273 -11.88 -3.40 24.13
C ALA A 273 -10.81 -4.19 24.91
N THR A 274 -10.07 -3.54 25.81
CA THR A 274 -9.06 -4.19 26.66
C THR A 274 -9.59 -4.41 28.08
N ASP A 275 -8.84 -5.12 28.92
CA ASP A 275 -9.16 -5.31 30.34
C ASP A 275 -9.63 -4.00 31.00
N GLY A 276 -10.80 -4.04 31.65
CA GLY A 276 -11.41 -2.86 32.31
C GLY A 276 -12.24 -1.93 31.41
N ALA A 277 -12.36 -2.20 30.11
CA ALA A 277 -13.20 -1.43 29.18
C ALA A 277 -14.61 -2.03 28.98
N PHE A 278 -15.56 -1.21 28.50
CA PHE A 278 -16.85 -1.68 28.02
C PHE A 278 -16.65 -2.47 26.73
N GLY A 279 -16.89 -3.79 26.77
CA GLY A 279 -16.84 -4.69 25.62
C GLY A 279 -18.03 -5.67 25.65
N ASN A 280 -18.19 -6.49 24.62
CA ASN A 280 -19.32 -7.42 24.53
C ASN A 280 -19.32 -8.39 25.75
N PRO A 281 -20.40 -8.43 26.56
CA PRO A 281 -20.49 -9.31 27.73
C PRO A 281 -20.25 -10.79 27.42
N LYS A 282 -20.73 -11.28 26.27
CA LYS A 282 -20.51 -12.68 25.84
C LYS A 282 -19.03 -12.97 25.63
N CYS A 283 -18.28 -12.02 25.06
CA CYS A 283 -16.84 -12.16 24.85
C CYS A 283 -16.09 -12.24 26.18
N TRP A 284 -16.44 -11.39 27.13
CA TRP A 284 -15.84 -11.41 28.47
C TRP A 284 -16.17 -12.69 29.24
N GLU A 285 -17.41 -13.17 29.15
CA GLU A 285 -17.83 -14.44 29.73
C GLU A 285 -17.06 -15.62 29.12
N LYS A 286 -16.93 -15.67 27.79
CA LYS A 286 -16.14 -16.69 27.08
C LYS A 286 -14.67 -16.66 27.52
N LEU A 287 -14.03 -15.49 27.63
CA LEU A 287 -12.66 -15.36 28.14
C LEU A 287 -12.53 -15.86 29.59
N LYS A 288 -13.44 -15.45 30.47
CA LYS A 288 -13.46 -15.90 31.86
C LYS A 288 -13.59 -17.42 31.96
N ASN A 289 -14.43 -18.01 31.13
CA ASN A 289 -14.63 -19.45 31.07
C ASN A 289 -13.43 -20.20 30.46
N SER A 290 -12.51 -19.49 29.79
CA SER A 290 -11.30 -20.02 29.15
C SER A 290 -10.04 -19.88 30.01
N ILE A 291 -10.13 -19.32 31.22
CA ILE A 291 -9.00 -19.22 32.16
C ILE A 291 -8.43 -20.62 32.42
N GLN A 292 -7.11 -20.77 32.23
CA GLN A 292 -6.38 -22.03 32.38
C GLN A 292 -6.88 -23.19 31.47
N LYS A 293 -7.57 -22.85 30.38
CA LYS A 293 -7.98 -23.80 29.33
C LYS A 293 -7.31 -23.41 28.02
N GLU A 294 -7.25 -24.36 27.09
CA GLU A 294 -6.87 -24.06 25.72
C GLU A 294 -7.92 -23.14 25.08
N LEU A 295 -7.44 -22.13 24.35
CA LEU A 295 -8.29 -21.25 23.55
C LEU A 295 -8.71 -21.99 22.27
N ASP A 296 -9.78 -21.52 21.63
CA ASP A 296 -10.31 -22.18 20.44
C ASP A 296 -9.25 -22.22 19.29
N PHE A 297 -8.40 -21.20 19.19
CA PHE A 297 -7.32 -21.07 18.18
C PHE A 297 -6.04 -20.44 18.75
N ASP A 298 -4.90 -20.67 18.11
CA ASP A 298 -3.70 -19.86 18.35
C ASP A 298 -3.87 -18.48 17.72
N VAL A 299 -4.37 -18.45 16.47
CA VAL A 299 -4.52 -17.23 15.68
C VAL A 299 -5.89 -17.16 15.02
N VAL A 300 -6.55 -16.00 15.14
CA VAL A 300 -7.68 -15.65 14.28
C VAL A 300 -7.26 -14.53 13.33
N VAL A 301 -7.35 -14.79 12.03
CA VAL A 301 -7.06 -13.85 10.94
C VAL A 301 -8.36 -13.23 10.46
N CYS A 302 -8.53 -11.93 10.68
CA CYS A 302 -9.72 -11.19 10.28
C CYS A 302 -9.50 -10.52 8.92
N GLY A 303 -10.25 -10.92 7.89
CA GLY A 303 -10.06 -10.53 6.50
C GLY A 303 -9.31 -11.61 5.72
N GLY A 304 -10.00 -12.34 4.85
CA GLY A 304 -9.49 -13.55 4.23
C GLY A 304 -8.75 -13.34 2.91
N THR A 305 -9.05 -12.28 2.15
CA THR A 305 -8.55 -12.10 0.77
C THR A 305 -7.02 -12.24 0.66
N LEU A 306 -6.27 -11.46 1.44
CA LEU A 306 -4.82 -11.63 1.58
C LEU A 306 -4.44 -12.34 2.90
N GLY A 307 -5.34 -12.37 3.88
CA GLY A 307 -5.12 -13.03 5.16
C GLY A 307 -4.98 -14.55 5.06
N ILE A 308 -5.55 -15.18 4.04
CA ILE A 308 -5.43 -16.63 3.84
C ILE A 308 -3.97 -17.09 3.64
N PHE A 309 -3.10 -16.23 3.11
CA PHE A 309 -1.68 -16.55 2.94
C PHE A 309 -0.93 -16.54 4.28
N PHE A 310 -1.23 -15.57 5.15
CA PHE A 310 -0.75 -15.58 6.54
C PHE A 310 -1.28 -16.80 7.30
N ALA A 311 -2.56 -17.13 7.14
CA ALA A 311 -3.17 -18.28 7.76
C ALA A 311 -2.52 -19.59 7.30
N MET A 312 -2.32 -19.76 5.99
CA MET A 312 -1.64 -20.92 5.42
C MET A 312 -0.20 -21.04 5.92
N TYR A 313 0.57 -19.95 5.91
CA TYR A 313 1.93 -19.93 6.44
C TYR A 313 1.97 -20.38 7.91
N LEU A 314 1.13 -19.79 8.77
CA LEU A 314 1.10 -20.10 10.20
C LEU A 314 0.61 -21.52 10.49
N GLN A 315 -0.36 -22.01 9.71
CA GLN A 315 -0.82 -23.40 9.79
C GLN A 315 0.30 -24.38 9.41
N LEU A 316 1.11 -24.05 8.40
CA LEU A 316 2.30 -24.84 8.04
C LEU A 316 3.39 -24.81 9.12
N GLN A 317 3.46 -23.74 9.92
CA GLN A 317 4.35 -23.69 11.10
C GLN A 317 3.79 -24.46 12.31
N GLY A 318 2.60 -25.05 12.21
CA GLY A 318 2.00 -25.89 13.24
C GLY A 318 1.04 -25.17 14.20
N HIS A 319 0.67 -23.92 13.91
CA HIS A 319 -0.34 -23.18 14.70
C HIS A 319 -1.76 -23.58 14.28
N ASN A 320 -2.70 -23.57 15.22
CA ASN A 320 -4.12 -23.73 14.91
C ASN A 320 -4.74 -22.38 14.51
N VAL A 321 -5.11 -22.23 13.23
CA VAL A 321 -5.53 -20.94 12.67
C VAL A 321 -6.99 -20.96 12.19
N CYS A 322 -7.69 -19.85 12.41
CA CYS A 322 -9.02 -19.58 11.86
C CYS A 322 -9.01 -18.30 11.03
N VAL A 323 -9.59 -18.34 9.84
CA VAL A 323 -9.84 -17.16 9.00
C VAL A 323 -11.30 -16.74 9.15
N VAL A 324 -11.53 -15.48 9.48
CA VAL A 324 -12.87 -14.86 9.55
C VAL A 324 -13.00 -13.87 8.39
N GLU A 325 -13.96 -14.12 7.50
CA GLU A 325 -14.23 -13.30 6.32
C GLU A 325 -15.69 -12.83 6.32
N ALA A 326 -15.90 -11.53 6.14
CA ALA A 326 -17.23 -10.91 6.18
C ALA A 326 -18.10 -11.32 4.98
N GLY A 327 -17.47 -11.60 3.84
CA GLY A 327 -18.13 -12.13 2.64
C GLY A 327 -17.81 -13.61 2.39
N LYS A 328 -17.99 -14.05 1.13
CA LYS A 328 -17.34 -15.29 0.67
C LYS A 328 -15.87 -15.00 0.39
N LEU A 329 -14.99 -15.88 0.82
CA LEU A 329 -13.57 -15.83 0.50
C LEU A 329 -13.38 -16.25 -0.96
N ARG A 330 -13.36 -15.25 -1.84
CA ARG A 330 -13.14 -15.45 -3.27
C ARG A 330 -12.29 -14.33 -3.83
N GLY A 331 -11.43 -14.68 -4.79
CA GLY A 331 -10.72 -13.70 -5.57
C GLY A 331 -11.63 -13.05 -6.60
N ARG A 332 -11.23 -11.87 -7.06
CA ARG A 332 -11.88 -11.17 -8.18
C ARG A 332 -11.50 -11.83 -9.52
N GLU A 333 -12.31 -11.60 -10.56
CA GLU A 333 -12.04 -12.13 -11.91
C GLU A 333 -10.88 -11.42 -12.61
N GLN A 334 -10.62 -10.16 -12.25
CA GLN A 334 -9.50 -9.40 -12.78
C GLN A 334 -8.18 -9.86 -12.19
N GLU A 335 -7.19 -9.99 -13.08
CA GLU A 335 -5.83 -10.39 -12.74
C GLU A 335 -5.16 -9.45 -11.71
N TRP A 336 -4.23 -10.03 -10.94
CA TRP A 336 -3.19 -9.30 -10.22
C TRP A 336 -1.89 -9.41 -11.01
N ASN A 337 -1.18 -8.31 -11.14
CA ASN A 337 0.13 -8.30 -11.76
C ASN A 337 1.22 -8.55 -10.72
N ILE A 338 2.16 -9.43 -11.04
CA ILE A 338 3.26 -9.84 -10.16
C ILE A 338 4.46 -10.30 -11.00
N SER A 339 5.64 -10.29 -10.40
CA SER A 339 6.87 -10.82 -11.02
C SER A 339 7.07 -12.30 -10.65
N MET A 340 7.76 -13.08 -11.47
CA MET A 340 7.93 -14.53 -11.22
C MET A 340 8.58 -14.80 -9.86
N ASP A 341 9.65 -14.08 -9.51
CA ASP A 341 10.38 -14.28 -8.25
C ASP A 341 9.47 -14.09 -7.02
N GLU A 342 8.51 -13.16 -7.08
CA GLU A 342 7.56 -12.94 -5.98
C GLU A 342 6.56 -14.08 -5.82
N LEU A 343 6.21 -14.80 -6.91
CA LEU A 343 5.42 -16.03 -6.83
C LEU A 343 6.23 -17.20 -6.29
N LEU A 344 7.51 -17.29 -6.69
CA LEU A 344 8.41 -18.34 -6.20
C LEU A 344 8.62 -18.25 -4.68
N GLU A 345 8.60 -17.06 -4.08
CA GLU A 345 8.59 -16.92 -2.62
C GLU A 345 7.43 -17.68 -1.97
N LEU A 346 6.22 -17.66 -2.55
CA LEU A 346 5.07 -18.41 -2.02
C LEU A 346 5.27 -19.93 -2.15
N GLN A 347 5.99 -20.37 -3.17
CA GLN A 347 6.36 -21.77 -3.34
C GLN A 347 7.45 -22.21 -2.35
N GLU A 348 8.48 -21.39 -2.14
CA GLU A 348 9.53 -21.61 -1.13
C GLU A 348 8.93 -21.75 0.28
N LEU A 349 7.86 -20.99 0.55
CA LEU A 349 7.10 -21.07 1.81
C LEU A 349 6.11 -22.25 1.89
N GLY A 350 5.97 -23.05 0.82
CA GLY A 350 5.06 -24.19 0.76
C GLY A 350 3.57 -23.84 0.60
N ILE A 351 3.25 -22.56 0.40
CA ILE A 351 1.88 -22.08 0.24
C ILE A 351 1.32 -22.55 -1.11
N LEU A 352 2.11 -22.34 -2.16
CA LEU A 352 1.81 -22.78 -3.52
C LEU A 352 2.71 -23.94 -3.92
N THR A 353 2.19 -24.82 -4.78
CA THR A 353 2.99 -25.78 -5.54
C THR A 353 3.34 -25.22 -6.91
N GLN A 354 4.25 -25.90 -7.62
CA GLN A 354 4.52 -25.55 -9.02
C GLN A 354 3.25 -25.63 -9.89
N GLU A 355 2.42 -26.65 -9.65
CA GLU A 355 1.15 -26.81 -10.36
C GLU A 355 0.19 -25.65 -10.08
N ASP A 356 0.17 -25.15 -8.84
CA ASP A 356 -0.63 -23.98 -8.49
C ASP A 356 -0.14 -22.75 -9.25
N ILE A 357 1.17 -22.47 -9.25
CA ILE A 357 1.78 -21.37 -10.02
C ILE A 357 1.41 -21.47 -11.50
N ASP A 358 1.60 -22.66 -12.08
CA ASP A 358 1.36 -22.89 -13.49
C ASP A 358 -0.09 -22.67 -13.88
N ALA A 359 -1.03 -23.00 -12.99
CA ALA A 359 -2.45 -22.83 -13.21
C ALA A 359 -2.93 -21.39 -13.00
N VAL A 360 -2.37 -20.65 -12.03
CA VAL A 360 -2.87 -19.31 -11.70
C VAL A 360 -2.38 -18.23 -12.65
N ILE A 361 -1.26 -18.44 -13.35
CA ILE A 361 -0.76 -17.49 -14.36
C ILE A 361 -1.63 -17.59 -15.62
N THR A 362 -2.44 -16.56 -15.86
CA THR A 362 -3.35 -16.48 -17.01
C THR A 362 -2.87 -15.51 -18.08
N THR A 363 -1.89 -14.66 -17.76
CA THR A 363 -1.24 -13.75 -18.72
C THR A 363 0.25 -13.73 -18.46
N GLU A 364 1.04 -13.75 -19.53
CA GLU A 364 2.48 -13.50 -19.50
C GLU A 364 2.83 -12.58 -20.67
N PHE A 365 3.61 -11.53 -20.40
CA PHE A 365 4.06 -10.58 -21.40
C PHE A 365 5.53 -10.17 -21.13
N PRO A 366 6.26 -9.63 -22.11
CA PRO A 366 7.72 -9.50 -22.03
C PRO A 366 8.24 -8.44 -21.04
N ALA A 367 7.54 -7.31 -20.88
CA ALA A 367 8.04 -6.19 -20.09
C ALA A 367 6.95 -5.19 -19.72
N CYS A 368 7.24 -4.37 -18.71
CA CYS A 368 6.50 -3.15 -18.42
C CYS A 368 7.27 -1.91 -18.88
N ARG A 369 6.56 -0.92 -19.40
CA ARG A 369 7.09 0.38 -19.78
C ARG A 369 6.93 1.37 -18.63
N SER A 370 7.95 2.18 -18.42
CA SER A 370 7.89 3.41 -17.62
C SER A 370 8.05 4.60 -18.55
N GLY A 371 7.18 5.61 -18.47
CA GLY A 371 7.25 6.74 -19.40
C GLY A 371 6.72 8.04 -18.83
N PHE A 372 7.44 9.14 -19.04
CA PHE A 372 7.08 10.44 -18.48
C PHE A 372 7.23 11.53 -19.53
N LYS A 373 6.10 11.96 -20.10
CA LYS A 373 6.05 12.81 -21.29
C LYS A 373 5.10 13.97 -21.09
N ASN A 374 5.48 15.13 -21.63
CA ASN A 374 4.65 16.33 -21.63
C ASN A 374 3.56 16.33 -22.71
N GLN A 375 3.59 15.36 -23.61
CA GLN A 375 2.59 15.11 -24.65
C GLN A 375 2.76 13.67 -25.14
N GLU A 376 1.69 13.06 -25.64
CA GLU A 376 1.76 11.71 -26.20
C GLU A 376 2.60 11.70 -27.48
N VAL A 377 3.71 10.96 -27.43
CA VAL A 377 4.58 10.66 -28.57
C VAL A 377 5.11 9.25 -28.38
N THR A 378 4.71 8.33 -29.25
CA THR A 378 5.14 6.93 -29.22
C THR A 378 5.40 6.46 -30.66
N PRO A 379 6.60 5.91 -30.98
CA PRO A 379 7.76 5.74 -30.10
C PRO A 379 8.47 7.06 -29.81
N LEU A 380 9.02 7.21 -28.61
CA LEU A 380 9.89 8.32 -28.23
C LEU A 380 11.36 7.92 -28.42
N LYS A 381 12.22 8.87 -28.81
CA LYS A 381 13.67 8.66 -28.94
C LYS A 381 14.44 9.74 -28.19
N GLY A 382 15.56 9.34 -27.60
CA GLY A 382 16.46 10.22 -26.85
C GLY A 382 15.97 10.54 -25.44
N GLY A 383 16.83 11.21 -24.69
CA GLY A 383 16.59 11.67 -23.32
C GLY A 383 15.65 12.88 -23.22
N TYR A 384 15.21 13.21 -22.00
CA TYR A 384 14.27 14.32 -21.78
C TYR A 384 14.78 15.65 -22.32
N PHE A 385 16.05 15.96 -22.09
CA PHE A 385 16.67 17.21 -22.53
C PHE A 385 17.04 17.23 -24.02
N GLU A 386 17.14 16.05 -24.65
CA GLU A 386 17.47 15.91 -26.07
C GLU A 386 16.24 16.15 -26.95
N ASN A 387 15.10 15.57 -26.56
CA ASN A 387 13.86 15.65 -27.33
C ASN A 387 12.89 16.75 -26.84
N GLY A 388 13.04 17.24 -25.60
CA GLY A 388 12.19 18.28 -25.01
C GLY A 388 10.75 17.85 -24.68
N VAL A 389 10.44 16.57 -24.82
CA VAL A 389 9.13 15.95 -24.62
C VAL A 389 9.10 15.11 -23.34
N GLY A 390 10.01 14.15 -23.20
CA GLY A 390 9.89 13.09 -22.20
C GLY A 390 11.02 12.06 -22.23
N TYR A 391 10.84 11.00 -21.46
CA TYR A 391 11.66 9.77 -21.51
C TYR A 391 10.75 8.54 -21.36
N GLU A 392 11.12 7.41 -21.97
CA GLU A 392 10.48 6.12 -21.73
C GLU A 392 11.50 4.97 -21.82
N CYS A 393 11.32 3.93 -21.01
CA CYS A 393 12.11 2.70 -21.06
C CYS A 393 11.24 1.46 -20.80
N LEU A 394 11.75 0.29 -21.18
CA LEU A 394 11.12 -1.01 -20.93
C LEU A 394 11.94 -1.78 -19.90
N THR A 395 11.29 -2.26 -18.85
CA THR A 395 11.90 -3.14 -17.85
C THR A 395 11.32 -4.55 -17.99
N PRO A 396 12.14 -5.55 -18.33
CA PRO A 396 11.70 -6.93 -18.43
C PRO A 396 11.45 -7.53 -17.04
N ASP A 397 10.53 -8.50 -17.00
CA ASP A 397 10.27 -9.39 -15.85
C ASP A 397 9.78 -8.69 -14.56
N VAL A 398 9.22 -7.49 -14.68
CA VAL A 398 8.61 -6.76 -13.56
C VAL A 398 7.10 -6.64 -13.80
N LEU A 399 6.29 -7.14 -12.84
CA LEU A 399 4.82 -7.16 -12.91
C LEU A 399 4.26 -7.78 -14.21
N ASN A 400 5.06 -8.63 -14.85
CA ASN A 400 4.84 -9.11 -16.21
C ASN A 400 3.93 -10.35 -16.29
N LEU A 401 3.51 -10.86 -15.13
CA LEU A 401 2.58 -11.99 -15.02
C LEU A 401 1.24 -11.50 -14.50
N GLY A 402 0.17 -11.81 -15.22
CA GLY A 402 -1.20 -11.70 -14.71
C GLY A 402 -1.61 -13.01 -14.05
N VAL A 403 -1.86 -12.99 -12.74
CA VAL A 403 -2.40 -14.13 -12.00
C VAL A 403 -3.88 -13.97 -11.73
N ALA A 404 -4.66 -15.04 -11.90
CA ALA A 404 -6.10 -15.06 -11.64
C ALA A 404 -6.39 -15.18 -10.13
N PRO A 405 -6.86 -14.12 -9.44
CA PRO A 405 -7.05 -14.16 -8.00
C PRO A 405 -8.13 -15.15 -7.59
N ALA A 406 -9.18 -15.30 -8.40
CA ALA A 406 -10.25 -16.27 -8.15
C ALA A 406 -9.69 -17.69 -7.99
N LEU A 407 -8.85 -18.12 -8.94
CA LEU A 407 -8.22 -19.45 -8.93
C LEU A 407 -7.14 -19.56 -7.85
N LEU A 408 -6.34 -18.51 -7.66
CA LEU A 408 -5.30 -18.45 -6.64
C LEU A 408 -5.89 -18.62 -5.23
N LEU A 409 -6.90 -17.83 -4.87
CA LEU A 409 -7.52 -17.92 -3.55
C LEU A 409 -8.29 -19.24 -3.36
N GLU A 410 -8.91 -19.77 -4.42
CA GLU A 410 -9.55 -21.08 -4.37
C GLU A 410 -8.54 -22.19 -4.03
N ARG A 411 -7.40 -22.23 -4.74
CA ARG A 411 -6.34 -23.23 -4.54
C ARG A 411 -5.72 -23.12 -3.14
N VAL A 412 -5.37 -21.91 -2.70
CA VAL A 412 -4.81 -21.69 -1.36
C VAL A 412 -5.82 -22.07 -0.28
N SER A 413 -7.10 -21.69 -0.42
CA SER A 413 -8.15 -22.00 0.56
C SER A 413 -8.39 -23.50 0.67
N LYS A 414 -8.48 -24.23 -0.46
CA LYS A 414 -8.63 -25.68 -0.48
C LYS A 414 -7.47 -26.39 0.21
N ARG A 415 -6.23 -25.98 -0.10
CA ARG A 415 -5.02 -26.52 0.53
C ARG A 415 -5.00 -26.25 2.04
N TYR A 416 -5.32 -25.02 2.44
CA TYR A 416 -5.41 -24.63 3.85
C TYR A 416 -6.43 -25.47 4.62
N GLN A 417 -7.63 -25.69 4.08
CA GLN A 417 -8.64 -26.55 4.68
C GLN A 417 -8.19 -28.02 4.73
N ALA A 418 -7.50 -28.51 3.69
CA ALA A 418 -7.00 -29.89 3.64
C ALA A 418 -5.96 -30.20 4.72
N ILE A 419 -5.23 -29.19 5.21
CA ILE A 419 -4.28 -29.32 6.33
C ILE A 419 -4.90 -28.95 7.70
N GLY A 420 -6.23 -28.86 7.78
CA GLY A 420 -6.98 -28.64 9.03
C GLY A 420 -7.31 -27.18 9.35
N GLY A 421 -6.96 -26.24 8.48
CA GLY A 421 -7.29 -24.83 8.66
C GLY A 421 -8.79 -24.56 8.61
N VAL A 422 -9.27 -23.64 9.46
CA VAL A 422 -10.70 -23.29 9.55
C VAL A 422 -10.97 -21.96 8.83
N ILE A 423 -12.02 -21.91 8.01
CA ILE A 423 -12.51 -20.69 7.36
C ILE A 423 -13.97 -20.45 7.77
N LYS A 424 -14.26 -19.28 8.32
CA LYS A 424 -15.60 -18.78 8.62
C LYS A 424 -15.95 -17.67 7.63
N GLU A 425 -16.57 -18.05 6.53
CA GLU A 425 -17.13 -17.12 5.55
C GLU A 425 -18.43 -16.48 6.06
N GLN A 426 -18.84 -15.39 5.42
CA GLN A 426 -20.06 -14.64 5.72
C GLN A 426 -20.19 -14.28 7.21
N THR A 427 -19.05 -14.10 7.86
CA THR A 427 -18.92 -13.88 9.30
C THR A 427 -18.21 -12.56 9.48
N ARG A 428 -18.98 -11.50 9.73
CA ARG A 428 -18.44 -10.16 9.95
C ARG A 428 -17.93 -10.02 11.38
N LEU A 429 -16.71 -9.53 11.52
CA LEU A 429 -16.17 -9.11 12.81
C LEU A 429 -16.95 -7.91 13.35
N SER A 430 -17.48 -8.03 14.57
CA SER A 430 -18.23 -6.96 15.26
C SER A 430 -17.42 -6.27 16.35
N GLY A 431 -16.34 -6.90 16.82
CA GLY A 431 -15.44 -6.36 17.84
C GLY A 431 -14.44 -7.40 18.34
N VAL A 432 -13.51 -6.98 19.20
CA VAL A 432 -12.53 -7.85 19.86
C VAL A 432 -12.40 -7.44 21.31
N CYS A 433 -12.54 -8.39 22.24
CA CYS A 433 -12.19 -8.18 23.65
C CYS A 433 -10.82 -8.80 23.91
N VAL A 434 -9.90 -8.05 24.50
CA VAL A 434 -8.52 -8.46 24.77
C VAL A 434 -8.31 -8.52 26.28
N SER A 435 -7.90 -9.69 26.76
CA SER A 435 -7.30 -9.85 28.08
C SER A 435 -5.82 -10.19 27.94
N GLU A 436 -4.94 -9.39 28.53
CA GLU A 436 -3.50 -9.65 28.44
C GLU A 436 -3.12 -10.99 29.11
N LEU A 437 -3.85 -11.35 30.17
CA LEU A 437 -3.61 -12.56 30.96
C LEU A 437 -4.15 -13.84 30.30
N VAL A 438 -5.25 -13.74 29.54
CA VAL A 438 -5.94 -14.93 29.01
C VAL A 438 -5.77 -15.08 27.51
N GLY A 439 -6.06 -14.04 26.73
CA GLY A 439 -6.22 -14.14 25.28
C GLY A 439 -7.16 -13.08 24.72
N SER A 440 -7.62 -13.28 23.49
CA SER A 440 -8.61 -12.44 22.83
C SER A 440 -9.89 -13.22 22.58
N ALA A 441 -11.05 -12.59 22.74
CA ALA A 441 -12.33 -13.09 22.26
C ALA A 441 -12.79 -12.25 21.08
N ILE A 442 -13.16 -12.93 20.01
CA ILE A 442 -13.55 -12.37 18.73
C ILE A 442 -15.08 -12.35 18.68
N ASP A 443 -15.65 -11.16 18.58
CA ASP A 443 -17.09 -10.95 18.49
C ASP A 443 -17.56 -11.15 17.05
N LEU A 444 -18.37 -12.18 16.84
CA LEU A 444 -18.91 -12.58 15.54
C LEU A 444 -20.35 -12.06 15.29
N GLY A 445 -20.83 -11.15 16.14
CA GLY A 445 -22.19 -10.59 16.09
C GLY A 445 -23.15 -11.27 17.08
N GLU A 446 -24.39 -10.77 17.15
CA GLU A 446 -25.36 -11.19 18.16
C GLU A 446 -25.78 -12.67 18.05
N ASP A 447 -25.85 -13.17 16.81
CA ASP A 447 -26.35 -14.49 16.44
C ASP A 447 -25.31 -15.62 16.59
N GLN A 448 -24.05 -15.28 16.89
CA GLN A 448 -22.95 -16.24 16.92
C GLN A 448 -22.21 -16.20 18.25
N GLU A 449 -21.79 -17.37 18.73
CA GLU A 449 -20.96 -17.46 19.94
C GLU A 449 -19.54 -16.94 19.64
N PRO A 450 -18.96 -16.13 20.55
CA PRO A 450 -17.58 -15.68 20.41
C PRO A 450 -16.59 -16.85 20.39
N ILE A 451 -15.54 -16.70 19.58
CA ILE A 451 -14.39 -17.61 19.57
C ILE A 451 -13.20 -16.97 20.27
N THR A 452 -12.31 -17.76 20.84
CA THR A 452 -11.10 -17.27 21.51
C THR A 452 -9.82 -17.58 20.74
N ALA A 453 -8.83 -16.69 20.85
CA ALA A 453 -7.52 -16.87 20.25
C ALA A 453 -6.41 -16.25 21.09
N ARG A 454 -5.16 -16.72 20.91
CA ARG A 454 -3.99 -16.11 21.57
C ARG A 454 -3.59 -14.78 20.93
N LEU A 455 -3.78 -14.68 19.60
CA LEU A 455 -3.48 -13.51 18.77
C LEU A 455 -4.57 -13.29 17.72
N VAL A 456 -4.95 -12.03 17.51
CA VAL A 456 -5.78 -11.60 16.38
C VAL A 456 -4.91 -10.89 15.35
N LEU A 457 -4.95 -11.34 14.09
CA LEU A 457 -4.35 -10.65 12.97
C LEU A 457 -5.40 -9.83 12.24
N ASP A 458 -5.21 -8.51 12.22
CA ASP A 458 -6.04 -7.60 11.43
C ASP A 458 -5.53 -7.53 10.00
N CYS A 459 -6.23 -8.22 9.10
CA CYS A 459 -6.01 -8.29 7.65
C CYS A 459 -7.21 -7.69 6.88
N MET A 460 -8.02 -6.81 7.49
CA MET A 460 -9.28 -6.33 6.91
C MET A 460 -9.12 -5.19 5.89
N GLY A 461 -7.86 -4.83 5.57
CA GLY A 461 -7.55 -3.79 4.60
C GLY A 461 -7.52 -2.37 5.17
N ASN A 462 -7.35 -1.38 4.30
CA ASN A 462 -7.28 0.05 4.66
C ASN A 462 -8.53 0.57 5.40
N ALA A 463 -9.67 -0.12 5.27
CA ALA A 463 -10.92 0.22 5.94
C ALA A 463 -11.11 -0.53 7.28
N SER A 464 -10.06 -1.16 7.81
CA SER A 464 -10.13 -1.88 9.08
C SER A 464 -10.68 -1.00 10.21
N PRO A 465 -11.73 -1.45 10.94
CA PRO A 465 -12.23 -0.73 12.11
C PRO A 465 -11.23 -0.72 13.28
N ILE A 466 -10.36 -1.72 13.39
CA ILE A 466 -9.30 -1.77 14.41
C ILE A 466 -8.27 -0.67 14.13
N SER A 467 -7.81 -0.58 12.87
CA SER A 467 -6.88 0.46 12.44
C SER A 467 -7.50 1.86 12.51
N ALA A 468 -8.79 1.99 12.19
CA ALA A 468 -9.52 3.26 12.33
C ALA A 468 -9.63 3.73 13.79
N GLN A 469 -9.86 2.81 14.74
CA GLN A 469 -9.84 3.14 16.17
C GLN A 469 -8.48 3.64 16.63
N GLN A 470 -7.38 3.03 16.18
CA GLN A 470 -6.02 3.50 16.52
C GLN A 470 -5.74 4.89 15.94
N ARG A 471 -6.21 5.15 14.71
CA ARG A 471 -6.06 6.43 14.00
C ARG A 471 -7.13 7.47 14.35
N TYR A 472 -7.85 7.33 15.46
CA TYR A 472 -8.92 8.25 15.85
C TYR A 472 -8.46 9.72 15.87
N GLY A 473 -9.24 10.59 15.23
CA GLY A 473 -8.91 12.02 15.07
C GLY A 473 -7.91 12.34 13.96
N LYS A 474 -7.28 11.34 13.33
CA LYS A 474 -6.26 11.54 12.29
C LYS A 474 -6.87 11.59 10.89
N LYS A 475 -6.47 12.60 10.12
CA LYS A 475 -6.72 12.67 8.68
C LYS A 475 -5.55 12.03 7.94
N ALA A 476 -5.82 11.44 6.77
CA ALA A 476 -4.77 10.89 5.91
C ALA A 476 -3.79 12.00 5.48
N ASP A 477 -2.50 11.66 5.42
CA ASP A 477 -1.43 12.57 5.00
C ASP A 477 -1.36 12.72 3.48
N GLY A 478 -1.84 11.73 2.75
CA GLY A 478 -1.91 11.70 1.30
C GLY A 478 -2.98 10.71 0.81
N ILE A 479 -3.41 10.88 -0.43
CA ILE A 479 -4.44 10.09 -1.08
C ILE A 479 -3.93 9.71 -2.48
N CYS A 480 -4.11 8.46 -2.85
CA CYS A 480 -4.10 8.06 -4.26
C CYS A 480 -5.52 7.73 -4.67
N CYS A 481 -6.07 8.46 -5.65
CA CYS A 481 -7.35 8.09 -6.26
C CYS A 481 -7.06 7.41 -7.59
N VAL A 482 -7.76 6.29 -7.83
CA VAL A 482 -7.65 5.51 -9.06
C VAL A 482 -9.04 5.29 -9.65
N VAL A 483 -9.11 5.42 -10.97
CA VAL A 483 -10.26 5.10 -11.81
C VAL A 483 -9.78 4.29 -13.02
N GLY A 484 -10.62 3.45 -13.59
CA GLY A 484 -10.19 2.63 -14.73
C GLY A 484 -11.22 1.63 -15.23
N SER A 485 -10.83 0.83 -16.21
CA SER A 485 -11.62 -0.29 -16.73
C SER A 485 -10.77 -1.47 -17.14
N CYS A 486 -11.35 -2.67 -17.10
CA CYS A 486 -10.89 -3.81 -17.88
C CYS A 486 -11.86 -4.01 -19.04
N ALA A 487 -11.34 -3.98 -20.27
CA ALA A 487 -12.18 -4.02 -21.46
C ALA A 487 -11.48 -4.75 -22.61
N GLY A 488 -12.28 -5.38 -23.48
CA GLY A 488 -11.88 -5.76 -24.83
C GLY A 488 -12.05 -4.59 -25.81
N GLY A 489 -11.64 -4.79 -27.07
CA GLY A 489 -11.74 -3.79 -28.13
C GLY A 489 -10.46 -2.98 -28.39
N PHE A 490 -9.33 -3.34 -27.76
CA PHE A 490 -8.02 -2.79 -28.11
C PHE A 490 -7.42 -3.51 -29.32
N GLU A 491 -6.50 -2.87 -30.04
CA GLU A 491 -5.71 -3.56 -31.07
C GLU A 491 -4.77 -4.59 -30.43
N ALA A 492 -4.99 -5.87 -30.73
CA ALA A 492 -4.24 -6.97 -30.13
C ALA A 492 -2.75 -6.87 -30.48
N GLU A 493 -2.39 -6.55 -31.73
CA GLU A 493 -1.02 -6.54 -32.22
C GLU A 493 -0.12 -5.50 -31.53
N THR A 494 -0.72 -4.46 -30.95
CA THR A 494 -0.01 -3.40 -30.20
C THR A 494 -0.11 -3.59 -28.68
N ASN A 495 -0.91 -4.55 -28.21
CA ASN A 495 -1.09 -4.91 -26.81
C ASN A 495 0.02 -5.86 -26.30
N LEU A 496 1.27 -5.42 -26.42
CA LEU A 496 2.45 -6.26 -26.19
C LEU A 496 3.07 -6.11 -24.79
N TYR A 497 2.97 -4.92 -24.20
CA TYR A 497 3.65 -4.56 -22.96
C TYR A 497 2.64 -4.03 -21.94
N GLY A 498 2.98 -4.16 -20.66
CA GLY A 498 2.34 -3.38 -19.62
C GLY A 498 2.92 -1.96 -19.56
N ASP A 499 2.21 -1.05 -18.92
CA ASP A 499 2.70 0.25 -18.47
C ASP A 499 2.62 0.25 -16.94
N ILE A 500 3.76 0.32 -16.24
CA ILE A 500 3.78 0.28 -14.76
C ILE A 500 3.55 1.66 -14.16
N ILE A 501 4.12 2.69 -14.79
CA ILE A 501 3.84 4.08 -14.47
C ILE A 501 4.11 4.91 -15.72
N TYR A 502 3.05 5.54 -16.23
CA TYR A 502 3.12 6.28 -17.47
C TYR A 502 2.38 7.62 -17.37
N THR A 503 2.92 8.68 -17.96
CA THR A 503 2.23 9.97 -18.09
C THR A 503 2.55 10.57 -19.44
N ASN A 504 1.53 11.12 -20.09
CA ASN A 504 1.60 11.71 -21.41
C ASN A 504 1.05 13.12 -21.49
N GLN A 505 0.98 13.80 -20.34
CA GLN A 505 0.50 15.16 -20.24
C GLN A 505 1.15 15.90 -19.07
N PRO A 506 1.25 17.24 -19.15
CA PRO A 506 1.68 18.05 -18.02
C PRO A 506 0.61 18.04 -16.91
N ILE A 507 0.95 18.64 -15.77
CA ILE A 507 0.03 18.85 -14.66
C ILE A 507 -1.24 19.56 -15.14
N VAL A 508 -2.40 18.99 -14.82
CA VAL A 508 -3.71 19.57 -15.11
C VAL A 508 -4.15 20.41 -13.91
N THR A 509 -4.51 21.68 -14.16
CA THR A 509 -5.04 22.58 -13.13
C THR A 509 -6.52 22.81 -13.35
N ARG A 510 -7.33 22.48 -12.35
CA ARG A 510 -8.77 22.71 -12.34
C ARG A 510 -9.07 23.94 -11.48
N ASN A 511 -9.97 24.77 -11.97
CA ASN A 511 -10.43 25.94 -11.24
C ASN A 511 -10.98 25.50 -9.88
N GLU A 512 -10.45 26.09 -8.80
CA GLU A 512 -10.81 25.83 -7.39
C GLU A 512 -10.58 24.41 -6.85
N LYS A 513 -10.44 23.38 -7.71
CA LYS A 513 -10.21 21.97 -7.34
C LYS A 513 -8.72 21.58 -7.27
N GLY A 514 -7.83 22.53 -7.54
CA GLY A 514 -6.38 22.34 -7.46
C GLY A 514 -5.76 21.73 -8.72
N SER A 515 -4.50 21.34 -8.60
CA SER A 515 -3.72 20.76 -9.69
C SER A 515 -3.39 19.30 -9.40
N ASN A 516 -3.45 18.47 -10.44
CA ASN A 516 -3.21 17.02 -10.39
C ASN A 516 -2.29 16.60 -11.53
N GLN A 517 -1.38 15.67 -11.26
CA GLN A 517 -0.66 14.92 -12.29
C GLN A 517 -1.36 13.57 -12.45
N TYR A 518 -1.81 13.29 -13.67
CA TYR A 518 -2.36 11.98 -13.99
C TYR A 518 -1.26 11.02 -14.42
N PHE A 519 -1.37 9.80 -13.92
CA PHE A 519 -0.56 8.66 -14.29
C PHE A 519 -1.46 7.55 -14.81
N TRP A 520 -0.92 6.74 -15.71
CA TRP A 520 -1.51 5.56 -16.28
C TRP A 520 -0.75 4.34 -15.79
N GLU A 521 -1.51 3.28 -15.52
CA GLU A 521 -1.01 1.92 -15.36
C GLU A 521 -1.87 1.03 -16.25
N ALA A 522 -1.26 0.12 -17.00
CA ALA A 522 -2.01 -0.73 -17.91
C ALA A 522 -1.37 -2.11 -18.08
N PHE A 523 -2.19 -3.14 -18.21
CA PHE A 523 -1.72 -4.50 -18.37
C PHE A 523 -2.55 -5.24 -19.42
N PRO A 524 -1.91 -5.93 -20.38
CA PRO A 524 -2.59 -6.93 -21.20
C PRO A 524 -3.25 -8.00 -20.33
N VAL A 525 -4.37 -8.57 -20.79
CA VAL A 525 -5.13 -9.58 -20.03
C VAL A 525 -5.50 -10.75 -20.95
N GLY A 526 -5.49 -11.98 -20.43
CA GLY A 526 -5.97 -13.16 -21.15
C GLY A 526 -5.08 -13.61 -22.30
N ILE A 527 -3.77 -13.27 -22.30
CA ILE A 527 -2.82 -13.75 -23.30
C ILE A 527 -2.65 -15.27 -23.19
N GLY A 528 -2.64 -15.81 -21.97
CA GLY A 528 -2.24 -17.17 -21.65
C GLY A 528 -0.73 -17.28 -21.39
N ARG A 529 -0.36 -18.19 -20.48
CA ARG A 529 1.05 -18.44 -20.15
C ARG A 529 1.80 -19.09 -21.31
N GLY A 530 3.03 -18.65 -21.57
CA GLY A 530 3.87 -19.13 -22.66
C GLY A 530 3.31 -18.90 -24.07
N LYS A 531 2.23 -18.14 -24.21
CA LYS A 531 1.66 -17.75 -25.51
C LYS A 531 2.32 -16.47 -26.00
N ALA A 532 2.33 -16.28 -27.32
CA ALA A 532 2.90 -15.08 -27.91
C ALA A 532 2.12 -13.83 -27.45
N PRO A 533 2.79 -12.73 -27.08
CA PRO A 533 2.12 -11.48 -26.78
C PRO A 533 1.41 -10.93 -28.03
N GLY A 534 0.43 -10.07 -27.80
CA GLY A 534 -0.32 -9.43 -28.87
C GLY A 534 -1.43 -10.27 -29.51
N THR A 535 -1.89 -11.33 -28.83
CA THR A 535 -3.01 -12.17 -29.25
C THR A 535 -4.33 -11.81 -28.58
N SER A 536 -4.31 -10.92 -27.59
CA SER A 536 -5.48 -10.51 -26.81
C SER A 536 -5.78 -9.04 -27.04
N ASP A 537 -7.04 -8.75 -27.33
CA ASP A 537 -7.61 -7.41 -27.42
C ASP A 537 -8.05 -6.86 -26.05
N VAL A 538 -7.82 -7.61 -24.96
CA VAL A 538 -8.25 -7.24 -23.62
C VAL A 538 -7.10 -6.58 -22.87
N LYS A 539 -7.39 -5.42 -22.27
CA LYS A 539 -6.45 -4.66 -21.45
C LYS A 539 -7.15 -4.11 -20.21
N THR A 540 -6.45 -4.16 -19.08
CA THR A 540 -6.80 -3.36 -17.91
C THR A 540 -6.06 -2.05 -17.99
N THR A 541 -6.77 -0.93 -17.88
CA THR A 541 -6.22 0.43 -17.84
C THR A 541 -6.70 1.16 -16.61
N TYR A 542 -5.77 1.75 -15.88
CA TYR A 542 -5.99 2.61 -14.73
C TYR A 542 -5.46 4.00 -15.03
N MET A 543 -6.17 5.02 -14.54
CA MET A 543 -5.66 6.36 -14.38
C MET A 543 -5.72 6.73 -12.90
N PHE A 544 -4.61 7.23 -12.37
CA PHE A 544 -4.51 7.59 -10.96
C PHE A 544 -3.79 8.92 -10.76
N THR A 545 -3.96 9.50 -9.57
CA THR A 545 -3.30 10.74 -9.16
C THR A 545 -3.05 10.74 -7.66
N TYR A 546 -1.91 11.32 -7.26
CA TYR A 546 -1.58 11.60 -5.87
C TYR A 546 -2.04 13.00 -5.47
N MET A 547 -2.71 13.12 -4.33
CA MET A 547 -3.20 14.39 -3.79
C MET A 547 -3.27 14.38 -2.26
N ASP A 548 -3.51 15.55 -1.67
CA ASP A 548 -3.98 15.64 -0.28
C ASP A 548 -5.48 15.34 -0.19
N ALA A 549 -6.00 15.26 1.04
CA ALA A 549 -7.43 15.09 1.31
C ALA A 549 -8.16 16.43 1.52
N ASP A 550 -7.78 17.49 0.82
CA ASP A 550 -8.47 18.78 0.92
C ASP A 550 -9.93 18.68 0.43
N GLU A 551 -10.81 19.45 1.05
CA GLU A 551 -12.25 19.42 0.79
C GLU A 551 -12.59 19.77 -0.66
N LYS A 552 -11.79 20.66 -1.27
CA LYS A 552 -11.98 21.13 -2.64
C LYS A 552 -11.48 20.17 -3.71
N ARG A 553 -10.75 19.11 -3.34
CA ARG A 553 -10.26 18.12 -4.31
C ARG A 553 -11.40 17.51 -5.12
N PRO A 554 -11.16 17.12 -6.38
CA PRO A 554 -12.19 16.57 -7.24
C PRO A 554 -12.89 15.34 -6.63
N ALA A 555 -14.15 15.15 -7.05
CA ALA A 555 -14.90 13.92 -6.82
C ALA A 555 -14.29 12.76 -7.64
N LEU A 556 -14.60 11.51 -7.31
CA LEU A 556 -14.14 10.38 -8.15
C LEU A 556 -14.79 10.43 -9.53
N ILE A 557 -16.04 10.88 -9.63
CA ILE A 557 -16.72 11.09 -10.92
C ILE A 557 -15.97 12.07 -11.82
N ASP A 558 -15.43 13.17 -11.28
CA ASP A 558 -14.64 14.14 -12.06
C ASP A 558 -13.39 13.49 -12.68
N LEU A 559 -12.75 12.58 -11.93
CA LEU A 559 -11.55 11.86 -12.38
C LEU A 559 -11.90 10.82 -13.46
N PHE A 560 -13.07 10.19 -13.34
CA PHE A 560 -13.56 9.22 -14.30
C PHE A 560 -13.94 9.85 -15.65
N GLU A 561 -14.55 11.02 -15.64
CA GLU A 561 -14.83 11.75 -16.88
C GLU A 561 -13.53 12.14 -17.60
N ASP A 562 -12.49 12.55 -16.86
CA ASP A 562 -11.15 12.73 -17.43
C ASP A 562 -10.56 11.44 -17.99
N TYR A 563 -10.76 10.31 -17.30
CA TYR A 563 -10.29 9.00 -17.77
C TYR A 563 -10.86 8.67 -19.15
N TRP A 564 -12.18 8.80 -19.34
CA TRP A 564 -12.80 8.54 -20.64
C TRP A 564 -12.34 9.52 -21.71
N LYS A 565 -12.16 10.80 -21.37
CA LYS A 565 -11.68 11.84 -22.29
C LYS A 565 -10.25 11.59 -22.75
N LEU A 566 -9.38 11.13 -21.84
CA LEU A 566 -7.95 11.00 -22.08
C LEU A 566 -7.54 9.62 -22.59
N LEU A 567 -8.37 8.59 -22.39
CA LEU A 567 -8.08 7.23 -22.83
C LEU A 567 -7.77 7.13 -24.34
N PRO A 568 -8.50 7.79 -25.27
CA PRO A 568 -8.16 7.81 -26.69
C PRO A 568 -6.83 8.50 -27.02
N VAL A 569 -6.38 9.44 -26.19
CA VAL A 569 -5.06 10.09 -26.35
C VAL A 569 -3.97 9.12 -25.95
N TYR A 570 -4.16 8.40 -24.85
CA TYR A 570 -3.21 7.42 -24.33
C TYR A 570 -3.17 6.12 -25.14
N GLN A 571 -4.32 5.65 -25.61
CA GLN A 571 -4.52 4.41 -26.38
C GLN A 571 -5.17 4.76 -27.72
N PRO A 572 -4.37 5.18 -28.73
CA PRO A 572 -4.89 5.75 -29.98
C PRO A 572 -5.66 4.76 -30.88
N SER A 573 -5.65 3.47 -30.55
CA SER A 573 -6.51 2.47 -31.18
C SER A 573 -8.00 2.66 -30.85
N ILE A 574 -8.31 3.37 -29.76
CA ILE A 574 -9.67 3.72 -29.34
C ILE A 574 -10.00 5.13 -29.86
N LYS A 575 -11.16 5.30 -30.47
CA LYS A 575 -11.67 6.63 -30.89
C LYS A 575 -12.80 7.11 -29.99
N ASN A 576 -13.70 6.20 -29.62
CA ASN A 576 -14.82 6.46 -28.73
C ASN A 576 -14.95 5.32 -27.71
N PRO A 577 -14.55 5.54 -26.45
CA PRO A 577 -14.62 4.52 -25.41
C PRO A 577 -16.02 3.91 -25.23
N GLU A 578 -17.10 4.67 -25.46
CA GLU A 578 -18.47 4.14 -25.25
C GLU A 578 -18.88 3.09 -26.28
N THR A 579 -18.31 3.14 -27.49
CA THR A 579 -18.68 2.25 -28.61
C THR A 579 -17.61 1.24 -28.94
N ASP A 580 -16.34 1.58 -28.71
CA ASP A 580 -15.20 0.78 -29.14
C ASP A 580 -14.80 -0.26 -28.07
N LEU A 581 -15.17 -0.03 -26.80
CA LEU A 581 -14.79 -0.90 -25.69
C LEU A 581 -15.90 -1.87 -25.29
N ASP A 582 -15.53 -3.14 -25.19
CA ASP A 582 -16.32 -4.17 -24.51
C ASP A 582 -15.98 -4.16 -23.02
N ILE A 583 -16.72 -3.38 -22.23
CA ILE A 583 -16.45 -3.19 -20.81
C ILE A 583 -16.75 -4.48 -20.03
N LYS A 584 -15.69 -5.16 -19.60
CA LYS A 584 -15.78 -6.31 -18.70
C LYS A 584 -15.92 -5.85 -17.25
N ARG A 585 -15.26 -4.74 -16.91
CA ARG A 585 -15.24 -4.21 -15.54
C ARG A 585 -14.90 -2.73 -15.48
N ILE A 586 -15.46 -2.05 -14.49
CA ILE A 586 -15.09 -0.68 -14.10
C ILE A 586 -14.47 -0.68 -12.69
N LEU A 587 -13.41 0.09 -12.51
CA LEU A 587 -12.51 0.05 -11.36
C LEU A 587 -12.43 1.42 -10.72
N PHE A 588 -12.61 1.49 -9.40
CA PHE A 588 -12.44 2.71 -8.65
C PHE A 588 -12.05 2.44 -7.22
N ALA A 589 -11.16 3.27 -6.71
CA ALA A 589 -10.79 3.28 -5.31
C ALA A 589 -10.11 4.61 -4.95
N TYR A 590 -10.04 4.88 -3.64
CA TYR A 590 -9.12 5.85 -3.09
C TYR A 590 -8.36 5.18 -1.94
N PHE A 591 -7.07 5.44 -1.87
CA PHE A 591 -6.16 4.82 -0.90
C PHE A 591 -5.59 5.90 0.02
N PRO A 592 -6.03 5.96 1.29
CA PRO A 592 -5.42 6.82 2.27
C PRO A 592 -4.06 6.31 2.68
N THR A 593 -3.11 7.24 2.75
CA THR A 593 -1.75 7.01 3.22
C THR A 593 -1.52 7.80 4.50
N TYR A 594 -0.78 7.21 5.43
CA TYR A 594 -0.41 7.81 6.71
C TYR A 594 1.08 7.67 6.93
N LYS A 595 1.76 8.77 7.28
CA LYS A 595 3.21 8.80 7.48
C LYS A 595 3.66 7.89 8.63
N ASP A 596 2.82 7.78 9.65
CA ASP A 596 3.00 6.85 10.77
C ASP A 596 2.55 5.44 10.33
N SER A 597 3.31 4.85 9.39
CA SER A 597 3.16 3.46 8.92
C SER A 597 4.54 2.80 8.76
N PRO A 598 4.69 1.49 9.06
CA PRO A 598 3.66 0.55 9.51
C PRO A 598 3.04 0.92 10.87
N LEU A 599 1.75 0.65 11.04
CA LEU A 599 0.98 1.02 12.23
C LEU A 599 1.47 0.24 13.45
N LYS A 600 1.91 0.95 14.49
CA LYS A 600 2.36 0.33 15.74
C LYS A 600 1.16 -0.16 16.55
N PRO A 601 1.16 -1.42 17.03
CA PRO A 601 0.09 -1.94 17.87
C PRO A 601 -0.11 -1.11 19.15
N GLU A 602 -1.34 -0.68 19.42
CA GLU A 602 -1.72 -0.11 20.71
C GLU A 602 -2.29 -1.15 21.69
N PHE A 603 -2.68 -2.32 21.17
CA PHE A 603 -3.33 -3.39 21.93
C PHE A 603 -2.44 -4.63 21.90
N SER A 604 -2.25 -5.25 23.07
CA SER A 604 -1.62 -6.57 23.16
C SER A 604 -2.50 -7.60 22.44
N ARG A 605 -1.90 -8.67 21.92
CA ARG A 605 -2.60 -9.77 21.22
C ARG A 605 -3.39 -9.34 19.97
N VAL A 606 -3.14 -8.15 19.42
CA VAL A 606 -3.70 -7.69 18.14
C VAL A 606 -2.58 -7.11 17.28
N LEU A 607 -2.41 -7.61 16.06
CA LEU A 607 -1.42 -7.11 15.12
C LEU A 607 -2.06 -6.86 13.75
N ALA A 608 -1.94 -5.63 13.26
CA ALA A 608 -2.30 -5.32 11.88
C ALA A 608 -1.21 -5.79 10.92
N VAL A 609 -1.61 -6.35 9.78
CA VAL A 609 -0.72 -6.75 8.69
C VAL A 609 -1.34 -6.38 7.32
N GLY A 610 -0.53 -6.43 6.27
CA GLY A 610 -0.94 -6.03 4.92
C GLY A 610 -1.43 -4.56 4.88
N ASP A 611 -2.46 -4.32 4.07
CA ASP A 611 -3.05 -2.99 3.91
C ASP A 611 -3.52 -2.38 5.24
N ALA A 612 -4.01 -3.17 6.20
CA ALA A 612 -4.46 -2.65 7.50
C ALA A 612 -3.30 -2.01 8.29
N SER A 613 -2.08 -2.57 8.19
CA SER A 613 -0.91 -1.95 8.82
C SER A 613 -0.34 -0.76 8.04
N GLY A 614 -0.74 -0.56 6.79
CA GLY A 614 -0.15 0.45 5.91
C GLY A 614 1.30 0.17 5.52
N ILE A 615 1.71 -1.12 5.50
CA ILE A 615 3.09 -1.51 5.15
C ILE A 615 3.37 -1.43 3.64
N GLN A 616 2.32 -1.42 2.81
CA GLN A 616 2.42 -1.26 1.37
C GLN A 616 3.12 0.04 0.96
N SER A 617 3.79 0.00 -0.19
CA SER A 617 4.41 1.19 -0.78
C SER A 617 3.37 2.29 -1.02
N PRO A 618 3.66 3.55 -0.62
CA PRO A 618 2.80 4.67 -0.95
C PRO A 618 2.86 5.06 -2.44
N LEU A 619 3.67 4.35 -3.25
CA LEU A 619 3.78 4.52 -4.70
C LEU A 619 2.86 3.55 -5.44
N SER A 620 3.08 2.24 -5.31
CA SER A 620 2.30 1.26 -6.06
C SER A 620 0.94 0.90 -5.43
N PHE A 621 0.80 1.04 -4.11
CA PHE A 621 -0.32 0.46 -3.34
C PHE A 621 -0.54 -1.05 -3.60
N GLY A 622 0.50 -1.77 -4.04
CA GLY A 622 0.43 -3.18 -4.39
C GLY A 622 0.40 -4.09 -3.16
N GLY A 623 -0.81 -4.36 -2.62
CA GLY A 623 -0.98 -5.20 -1.42
C GLY A 623 -0.50 -6.65 -1.59
N PHE A 624 -0.69 -7.26 -2.77
CA PHE A 624 -0.27 -8.64 -3.04
C PHE A 624 1.27 -8.77 -3.16
N GLY A 625 1.93 -7.89 -3.91
CA GLY A 625 3.40 -7.87 -4.00
C GLY A 625 4.06 -7.48 -2.66
N ALA A 626 3.43 -6.61 -1.87
CA ALA A 626 3.87 -6.37 -0.49
C ALA A 626 3.75 -7.64 0.36
N LEU A 627 2.62 -8.34 0.30
CA LEU A 627 2.41 -9.60 1.02
C LEU A 627 3.50 -10.62 0.70
N THR A 628 3.73 -10.96 -0.57
CA THR A 628 4.70 -11.99 -0.96
C THR A 628 6.10 -11.69 -0.45
N ARG A 629 6.56 -10.43 -0.59
CA ARG A 629 7.86 -9.97 -0.08
C ARG A 629 7.99 -10.05 1.45
N HIS A 630 6.89 -9.83 2.17
CA HIS A 630 6.93 -9.73 3.63
C HIS A 630 6.52 -11.00 4.37
N LEU A 631 5.87 -11.96 3.71
CA LEU A 631 5.19 -13.06 4.37
C LEU A 631 6.13 -13.94 5.18
N SER A 632 7.30 -14.29 4.65
CA SER A 632 8.30 -15.08 5.37
C SER A 632 8.73 -14.40 6.68
N ARG A 633 9.07 -13.10 6.60
CA ARG A 633 9.55 -12.30 7.74
C ARG A 633 8.46 -12.06 8.77
N VAL A 634 7.31 -11.55 8.33
CA VAL A 634 6.19 -11.19 9.21
C VAL A 634 5.54 -12.44 9.79
N GLY A 635 5.28 -13.44 8.95
CA GLY A 635 4.75 -14.74 9.40
C GLY A 635 5.70 -15.45 10.35
N GLY A 636 7.00 -15.51 10.03
CA GLY A 636 8.01 -16.08 10.92
C GLY A 636 8.12 -15.34 12.25
N GLY A 637 8.06 -14.01 12.22
CA GLY A 637 8.02 -13.18 13.42
C GLY A 637 6.76 -13.43 14.27
N ILE A 638 5.62 -13.66 13.65
CA ILE A 638 4.37 -14.02 14.34
C ILE A 638 4.49 -15.43 14.97
N SER A 639 5.00 -16.42 14.24
CA SER A 639 5.22 -17.78 14.75
C SER A 639 6.09 -17.77 16.00
N GLU A 640 7.25 -17.10 15.92
CA GLU A 640 8.17 -17.00 17.05
C GLU A 640 7.56 -16.22 18.22
N ALA A 641 6.72 -15.22 17.95
CA ALA A 641 6.01 -14.50 19.00
C ALA A 641 4.99 -15.40 19.73
N LEU A 642 4.28 -16.27 19.02
CA LEU A 642 3.37 -17.27 19.60
C LEU A 642 4.14 -18.32 20.41
N GLU A 643 5.27 -18.81 19.90
CA GLU A 643 6.10 -19.81 20.58
C GLU A 643 6.66 -19.31 21.92
N ASN A 644 6.98 -18.01 22.00
CA ASN A 644 7.64 -17.41 23.16
C ASN A 644 6.72 -16.46 23.98
N ASP A 645 5.42 -16.49 23.72
CA ASP A 645 4.40 -15.60 24.31
C ASP A 645 4.79 -14.10 24.27
N CYS A 646 5.47 -13.68 23.21
CA CYS A 646 5.84 -12.30 22.94
C CYS A 646 4.68 -11.53 22.27
N LEU A 647 3.50 -11.60 22.91
CA LEU A 647 2.23 -11.10 22.37
C LEU A 647 1.78 -9.78 23.01
N HIS A 648 2.62 -9.17 23.85
CA HIS A 648 2.41 -7.81 24.32
C HIS A 648 2.63 -6.82 23.16
N LYS A 649 1.89 -5.70 23.14
CA LYS A 649 1.97 -4.69 22.08
C LYS A 649 3.40 -4.21 21.78
N ASP A 650 4.25 -4.09 22.79
CA ASP A 650 5.65 -3.65 22.64
C ASP A 650 6.52 -4.69 21.93
N ASP A 651 6.23 -5.98 22.08
CA ASP A 651 6.94 -7.05 21.37
C ASP A 651 6.39 -7.18 19.95
N LEU A 652 5.06 -7.16 19.79
CA LEU A 652 4.39 -7.18 18.48
C LEU A 652 4.82 -6.00 17.60
N ALA A 653 5.06 -4.81 18.19
CA ALA A 653 5.55 -3.64 17.48
C ALA A 653 6.92 -3.85 16.80
N ARG A 654 7.70 -4.87 17.23
CA ARG A 654 8.99 -5.20 16.61
C ARG A 654 8.85 -6.05 15.36
N ILE A 655 7.71 -6.70 15.13
CA ILE A 655 7.47 -7.52 13.93
C ILE A 655 7.37 -6.63 12.69
N ASN A 656 6.74 -5.47 12.77
CA ASN A 656 6.68 -4.47 11.69
C ASN A 656 7.24 -3.13 12.18
N ASP A 657 8.50 -3.14 12.60
CA ASP A 657 9.19 -1.94 13.07
C ASP A 657 9.41 -0.92 11.94
N TYR A 658 9.88 0.27 12.31
CA TYR A 658 10.18 1.39 11.42
C TYR A 658 11.04 0.99 10.20
N GLN A 659 10.53 1.33 9.01
CA GLN A 659 11.15 1.05 7.72
C GLN A 659 11.60 2.36 7.05
N PRO A 660 12.90 2.71 7.12
CA PRO A 660 13.39 3.95 6.54
C PRO A 660 13.31 3.98 5.00
N ASN A 661 13.44 2.84 4.32
CA ASN A 661 13.21 2.71 2.88
C ASN A 661 11.77 3.06 2.47
N LEU A 662 10.76 2.53 3.17
CA LEU A 662 9.35 2.87 2.96
C LEU A 662 9.09 4.36 3.26
N SER A 663 9.70 4.86 4.34
CA SER A 663 9.61 6.28 4.73
C SER A 663 10.29 7.20 3.72
N ALA A 664 11.35 6.75 3.06
CA ALA A 664 12.01 7.51 1.99
C ALA A 664 11.12 7.57 0.73
N ALA A 665 10.35 6.52 0.45
CA ALA A 665 9.45 6.45 -0.70
C ALA A 665 8.35 7.53 -0.68
N TRP A 666 7.94 7.98 0.52
CA TRP A 666 7.00 9.08 0.71
C TRP A 666 7.39 10.39 0.03
N MET A 667 8.70 10.66 -0.10
CA MET A 667 9.16 11.85 -0.81
C MET A 667 8.81 11.81 -2.29
N PHE A 668 8.88 10.64 -2.92
CA PHE A 668 8.50 10.49 -4.33
C PHE A 668 7.01 10.77 -4.51
N GLN A 669 6.15 10.16 -3.69
CA GLN A 669 4.70 10.41 -3.72
C GLN A 669 4.40 11.91 -3.59
N LYS A 670 5.08 12.58 -2.64
CA LYS A 670 4.90 14.01 -2.41
C LYS A 670 5.41 14.87 -3.57
N ALA A 671 6.54 14.53 -4.16
CA ALA A 671 7.08 15.21 -5.33
C ALA A 671 6.22 14.99 -6.59
N MET A 672 5.46 13.89 -6.65
CA MET A 672 4.48 13.58 -7.70
C MET A 672 3.09 14.20 -7.43
N SER A 673 2.92 14.95 -6.35
CA SER A 673 1.66 15.61 -5.97
C SER A 673 1.82 17.13 -5.94
N VAL A 674 0.73 17.86 -6.16
CA VAL A 674 0.71 19.34 -6.07
C VAL A 674 -0.19 19.73 -4.93
N LYS A 675 0.29 20.54 -3.98
CA LYS A 675 -0.53 21.01 -2.84
C LYS A 675 -1.62 21.96 -3.31
N MET A 676 -2.73 22.01 -2.58
CA MET A 676 -3.78 22.99 -2.86
C MET A 676 -3.22 24.42 -2.86
N GLY A 677 -3.51 25.17 -3.93
CA GLY A 677 -3.07 26.56 -4.13
C GLY A 677 -1.59 26.74 -4.51
N GLN A 678 -0.81 25.66 -4.62
CA GLN A 678 0.58 25.73 -5.03
C GLN A 678 0.70 26.02 -6.54
N LYS A 679 1.56 26.99 -6.89
CA LYS A 679 1.97 27.21 -8.27
C LYS A 679 3.23 26.41 -8.56
N VAL A 680 3.19 25.59 -9.60
CA VAL A 680 4.27 24.72 -10.02
C VAL A 680 4.39 24.79 -11.54
N ASP A 681 5.60 24.61 -12.08
CA ASP A 681 5.79 24.43 -13.52
C ASP A 681 4.96 23.21 -13.98
N PRO A 682 4.05 23.35 -14.97
CA PRO A 682 3.25 22.23 -15.46
C PRO A 682 4.06 21.00 -15.89
N LYS A 683 5.34 21.18 -16.28
CA LYS A 683 6.23 20.10 -16.70
C LYS A 683 7.04 19.49 -15.57
N PHE A 684 6.93 20.01 -14.34
CA PHE A 684 7.80 19.65 -13.22
C PHE A 684 7.84 18.14 -12.95
N VAL A 685 6.68 17.52 -12.78
CA VAL A 685 6.61 16.08 -12.42
C VAL A 685 7.17 15.21 -13.53
N ASN A 686 6.82 15.49 -14.79
CA ASN A 686 7.36 14.75 -15.93
C ASN A 686 8.87 14.92 -16.07
N ARG A 687 9.40 16.13 -15.93
CA ARG A 687 10.83 16.41 -15.96
C ARG A 687 11.58 15.65 -14.86
N LEU A 688 11.05 15.71 -13.63
CA LEU A 688 11.62 15.05 -12.46
C LEU A 688 11.71 13.54 -12.69
N LEU A 689 10.61 12.92 -13.09
CA LEU A 689 10.52 11.47 -13.27
C LEU A 689 11.28 11.01 -14.51
N ALA A 690 11.19 11.72 -15.63
CA ALA A 690 11.96 11.41 -16.83
C ALA A 690 13.46 11.41 -16.55
N THR A 691 13.97 12.46 -15.89
CA THR A 691 15.39 12.56 -15.52
C THR A 691 15.80 11.42 -14.59
N ASN A 692 15.00 11.15 -13.56
CA ASN A 692 15.33 10.09 -12.60
C ASN A 692 15.29 8.69 -13.23
N PHE A 693 14.32 8.40 -14.10
CA PHE A 693 14.21 7.10 -14.78
C PHE A 693 15.25 6.91 -15.88
N GLU A 694 15.61 7.95 -16.62
CA GLU A 694 16.72 7.92 -17.57
C GLU A 694 18.03 7.55 -16.85
N VAL A 695 18.29 8.21 -15.72
CA VAL A 695 19.44 7.91 -14.87
C VAL A 695 19.41 6.49 -14.29
N MET A 696 18.25 6.02 -13.82
CA MET A 696 18.12 4.67 -13.26
C MET A 696 18.27 3.59 -14.33
N ASP A 697 17.80 3.84 -15.56
CA ASP A 697 17.96 2.93 -16.69
C ASP A 697 19.45 2.81 -17.06
N ASP A 698 20.17 3.93 -17.10
CA ASP A 698 21.63 3.98 -17.28
C ASP A 698 22.41 3.31 -16.14
N MET A 699 21.82 3.21 -14.94
CA MET A 699 22.39 2.44 -13.82
C MET A 699 22.13 0.94 -13.92
N GLY A 700 21.21 0.53 -14.80
CA GLY A 700 20.94 -0.86 -15.16
C GLY A 700 19.96 -1.61 -14.23
N PRO A 701 19.73 -2.90 -14.51
CA PRO A 701 18.69 -3.71 -13.87
C PRO A 701 18.79 -3.79 -12.34
N ARG A 702 20.02 -3.77 -11.80
CA ARG A 702 20.25 -3.77 -10.33
C ARG A 702 19.64 -2.58 -9.61
N THR A 703 19.39 -1.48 -10.31
CA THR A 703 18.73 -0.29 -9.77
C THR A 703 17.26 -0.27 -10.16
N MET A 704 16.95 -0.51 -11.44
CA MET A 704 15.60 -0.39 -11.98
C MET A 704 14.63 -1.44 -11.44
N ARG A 705 15.00 -2.73 -11.44
CA ARG A 705 14.10 -3.83 -11.03
C ARG A 705 13.66 -3.74 -9.56
N PRO A 706 14.57 -3.60 -8.57
CA PRO A 706 14.15 -3.44 -7.19
C PRO A 706 13.25 -2.22 -6.98
N PHE A 707 13.59 -1.09 -7.62
CA PHE A 707 12.81 0.14 -7.49
C PHE A 707 11.37 -0.04 -7.99
N LEU A 708 11.18 -0.65 -9.16
CA LEU A 708 9.87 -0.91 -9.73
C LEU A 708 9.07 -2.00 -8.98
N GLN A 709 9.72 -2.82 -8.16
CA GLN A 709 9.09 -3.76 -7.23
C GLN A 709 8.98 -3.21 -5.79
N ASP A 710 9.04 -1.88 -5.64
CA ASP A 710 8.96 -1.15 -4.36
C ASP A 710 10.00 -1.55 -3.31
N VAL A 711 11.20 -1.94 -3.74
CA VAL A 711 12.34 -2.13 -2.86
C VAL A 711 13.35 -1.00 -3.10
N VAL A 712 13.16 0.08 -2.35
CA VAL A 712 14.06 1.24 -2.39
C VAL A 712 15.34 0.89 -1.63
N ARG A 713 16.40 0.59 -2.39
CA ARG A 713 17.74 0.33 -1.84
C ARG A 713 18.52 1.62 -1.64
N PHE A 714 19.38 1.65 -0.63
CA PHE A 714 20.20 2.83 -0.33
C PHE A 714 21.18 3.20 -1.45
N ASP A 715 21.85 2.20 -2.03
CA ASP A 715 22.81 2.37 -3.14
C ASP A 715 22.14 2.91 -4.42
N GLY A 716 21.02 2.29 -4.81
CA GLY A 716 20.21 2.72 -5.95
C GLY A 716 19.68 4.15 -5.78
N LEU A 717 19.09 4.46 -4.62
CA LEU A 717 18.54 5.78 -4.32
C LEU A 717 19.62 6.87 -4.31
N LEU A 718 20.73 6.65 -3.60
CA LEU A 718 21.80 7.64 -3.52
C LEU A 718 22.46 7.85 -4.89
N GLY A 719 22.67 6.78 -5.65
CA GLY A 719 23.23 6.82 -6.99
C GLY A 719 22.34 7.58 -7.97
N SER A 720 21.03 7.33 -7.97
CA SER A 720 20.09 7.99 -8.88
C SER A 720 19.96 9.48 -8.57
N LEU A 721 19.91 9.86 -7.29
CA LEU A 721 19.87 11.26 -6.87
C LEU A 721 21.14 12.01 -7.27
N TYR A 722 22.32 11.44 -6.99
CA TYR A 722 23.60 12.05 -7.35
C TYR A 722 23.70 12.33 -8.85
N ARG A 723 23.36 11.33 -9.67
CA ARG A 723 23.38 11.46 -11.14
C ARG A 723 22.29 12.40 -11.64
N SER A 724 21.10 12.44 -11.02
CA SER A 724 20.03 13.38 -11.38
C SER A 724 20.43 14.83 -11.12
N PHE A 725 21.19 15.13 -10.05
CA PHE A 725 21.73 16.48 -9.83
C PHE A 725 22.75 16.92 -10.89
N ILE A 726 23.48 15.96 -11.46
CA ILE A 726 24.42 16.22 -12.56
C ILE A 726 23.66 16.46 -13.86
N ALA A 727 22.67 15.61 -14.15
CA ALA A 727 21.84 15.70 -15.36
C ALA A 727 20.98 16.98 -15.40
N ASP A 728 20.47 17.41 -14.24
CA ASP A 728 19.64 18.61 -14.11
C ASP A 728 20.06 19.45 -12.90
N GLN A 729 20.78 20.55 -13.16
CA GLN A 729 21.23 21.48 -12.11
C GLN A 729 20.07 22.17 -11.37
N THR A 730 18.86 22.20 -11.94
CA THR A 730 17.67 22.77 -11.31
C THR A 730 16.86 21.76 -10.51
N PHE A 731 17.24 20.48 -10.51
CA PHE A 731 16.54 19.38 -9.84
C PHE A 731 16.36 19.64 -8.34
N MET A 732 17.44 19.95 -7.60
CA MET A 732 17.35 20.23 -6.16
C MET A 732 16.53 21.49 -5.84
N PRO A 733 16.80 22.66 -6.46
CA PRO A 733 15.99 23.86 -6.23
C PRO A 733 14.49 23.62 -6.44
N GLN A 734 14.10 22.88 -7.48
CA GLN A 734 12.71 22.59 -7.76
C GLN A 734 12.09 21.63 -6.74
N ILE A 735 12.79 20.58 -6.31
CA ILE A 735 12.32 19.71 -5.22
C ILE A 735 12.10 20.52 -3.94
N VAL A 736 13.04 21.40 -3.58
CA VAL A 736 12.91 22.26 -2.39
C VAL A 736 11.70 23.18 -2.51
N ALA A 737 11.48 23.79 -3.68
CA ALA A 737 10.34 24.66 -3.94
C ALA A 737 9.00 23.89 -3.89
N THR A 738 8.96 22.65 -4.38
CA THR A 738 7.74 21.85 -4.43
C THR A 738 7.40 21.25 -3.06
N VAL A 739 8.36 20.58 -2.43
CA VAL A 739 8.11 19.78 -1.21
C VAL A 739 8.21 20.66 0.04
N GLY A 740 9.19 21.57 0.08
CA GLY A 740 9.51 22.44 1.20
C GLY A 740 10.66 21.92 2.09
N VAL A 741 11.45 22.85 2.63
CA VAL A 741 12.64 22.58 3.46
C VAL A 741 12.36 21.63 4.64
N PRO A 742 11.29 21.81 5.46
CA PRO A 742 11.08 20.94 6.61
C PRO A 742 10.89 19.47 6.25
N GLU A 743 10.29 19.19 5.10
CA GLU A 743 10.02 17.83 4.65
C GLU A 743 11.27 17.21 4.03
N LEU A 744 12.08 18.01 3.33
CA LEU A 744 13.39 17.57 2.85
C LEU A 744 14.32 17.19 4.01
N VAL A 745 14.37 17.97 5.10
CA VAL A 745 15.19 17.65 6.28
C VAL A 745 14.76 16.34 6.93
N LYS A 746 13.44 16.11 7.09
CA LYS A 746 12.93 14.83 7.60
C LYS A 746 13.35 13.66 6.73
N TRP A 747 13.23 13.82 5.41
CA TRP A 747 13.61 12.80 4.45
C TRP A 747 15.11 12.50 4.42
N LEU A 748 15.97 13.51 4.56
CA LEU A 748 17.42 13.31 4.75
C LEU A 748 17.69 12.47 6.01
N GLY A 749 16.88 12.62 7.05
CA GLY A 749 16.89 11.74 8.22
C GLY A 749 16.58 10.28 7.87
N HIS A 750 15.54 10.03 7.06
CA HIS A 750 15.21 8.68 6.58
C HIS A 750 16.33 8.10 5.71
N LEU A 751 16.89 8.87 4.78
CA LEU A 751 18.03 8.48 3.95
C LEU A 751 19.26 8.13 4.80
N GLY A 752 19.58 8.95 5.81
CA GLY A 752 20.66 8.66 6.76
C GLY A 752 20.41 7.36 7.55
N LYS A 753 19.16 7.08 7.92
CA LYS A 753 18.77 5.82 8.56
C LYS A 753 18.89 4.62 7.63
N MET A 754 18.56 4.76 6.35
CA MET A 754 18.81 3.70 5.36
C MET A 754 20.31 3.37 5.26
N GLY A 755 21.17 4.40 5.22
CA GLY A 755 22.63 4.20 5.23
C GLY A 755 23.12 3.52 6.51
N GLN A 756 22.61 3.93 7.67
CA GLN A 756 22.89 3.27 8.95
C GLN A 756 22.44 1.81 8.94
N TYR A 757 21.23 1.51 8.47
CA TYR A 757 20.68 0.16 8.42
C TYR A 757 21.45 -0.72 7.44
N SER A 758 21.86 -0.19 6.30
CA SER A 758 22.70 -0.90 5.32
C SER A 758 24.04 -1.31 5.92
N LEU A 759 24.65 -0.42 6.72
CA LEU A 759 25.91 -0.71 7.43
C LEU A 759 25.71 -1.76 8.52
N LEU A 760 24.67 -1.61 9.34
CA LEU A 760 24.35 -2.56 10.40
C LEU A 760 24.03 -3.94 9.83
N ASP A 761 23.27 -4.02 8.75
CA ASP A 761 22.95 -5.27 8.08
C ASP A 761 24.20 -5.96 7.52
N SER A 762 25.02 -5.21 6.77
CA SER A 762 26.17 -5.79 6.07
C SER A 762 27.31 -6.16 7.01
N ILE A 763 27.50 -5.43 8.12
CA ILE A 763 28.66 -5.59 9.01
C ILE A 763 28.29 -6.15 10.38
N ALA A 764 27.27 -5.60 11.04
CA ALA A 764 26.94 -5.94 12.42
C ALA A 764 26.09 -7.21 12.52
N SER A 765 25.11 -7.41 11.63
CA SER A 765 24.18 -8.55 11.69
C SER A 765 24.86 -9.93 11.79
N PRO A 766 25.92 -10.26 11.03
CA PRO A 766 26.57 -11.56 11.15
C PRO A 766 27.12 -11.83 12.56
N PHE A 767 27.76 -10.82 13.15
CA PHE A 767 28.31 -10.91 14.51
C PHE A 767 27.21 -10.92 15.57
N VAL A 768 26.21 -10.03 15.44
CA VAL A 768 25.09 -9.95 16.39
C VAL A 768 24.30 -11.26 16.40
N LYS A 769 24.02 -11.87 15.24
CA LYS A 769 23.36 -13.18 15.16
C LYS A 769 24.15 -14.26 15.90
N ASP A 770 25.46 -14.35 15.64
CA ASP A 770 26.33 -15.34 16.29
C ASP A 770 26.39 -15.15 17.81
N VAL A 771 26.49 -13.91 18.30
CA VAL A 771 26.46 -13.60 19.74
C VAL A 771 25.11 -13.93 20.36
N VAL A 772 24.02 -13.53 19.71
CA VAL A 772 22.65 -13.78 20.20
C VAL A 772 22.38 -15.28 20.28
N ASP A 773 22.78 -16.04 19.25
CA ASP A 773 22.55 -17.48 19.20
C ASP A 773 23.38 -18.27 20.23
N ARG A 774 24.58 -17.77 20.59
CA ARG A 774 25.45 -18.43 21.56
C ARG A 774 25.20 -18.03 23.01
N TYR A 775 24.84 -16.77 23.26
CA TYR A 775 24.89 -16.20 24.62
C TYR A 775 23.55 -15.70 25.16
N VAL A 776 22.53 -15.45 24.32
CA VAL A 776 21.22 -14.98 24.80
C VAL A 776 20.30 -16.17 25.07
N THR A 777 20.11 -16.48 26.35
CA THR A 777 19.28 -17.61 26.79
C THR A 777 17.82 -17.26 27.02
N ASP A 778 17.50 -15.99 27.29
CA ASP A 778 16.10 -15.53 27.42
C ASP A 778 15.43 -15.50 26.04
N PRO A 779 14.38 -16.32 25.80
CA PRO A 779 13.73 -16.38 24.50
C PRO A 779 13.11 -15.04 24.06
N ARG A 780 12.60 -14.23 25.00
CA ARG A 780 12.01 -12.93 24.68
C ARG A 780 13.06 -11.93 24.23
N GLU A 781 14.22 -11.91 24.88
CA GLU A 781 15.34 -11.07 24.43
C GLU A 781 15.92 -11.56 23.10
N ARG A 782 15.99 -12.87 22.89
CA ARG A 782 16.40 -13.45 21.60
C ARG A 782 15.45 -13.04 20.47
N PHE A 783 14.14 -13.11 20.70
CA PHE A 783 13.12 -12.61 19.78
C PHE A 783 13.35 -11.14 19.44
N LYS A 784 13.55 -10.28 20.45
CA LYS A 784 13.79 -8.83 20.25
C LYS A 784 15.03 -8.55 19.40
N TRP A 785 16.12 -9.28 19.60
CA TRP A 785 17.34 -9.14 18.81
C TRP A 785 17.18 -9.61 17.37
N LYS A 786 16.50 -10.75 17.14
CA LYS A 786 16.21 -11.22 15.78
C LYS A 786 15.38 -10.20 15.00
N ARG A 787 14.32 -9.65 15.61
CA ARG A 787 13.51 -8.59 14.98
C ARG A 787 14.31 -7.33 14.67
N ALA A 788 15.26 -6.95 15.54
CA ALA A 788 16.14 -5.80 15.28
C ALA A 788 17.08 -6.05 14.09
N VAL A 789 17.65 -7.25 13.98
CA VAL A 789 18.51 -7.62 12.85
C VAL A 789 17.72 -7.68 11.53
N GLU A 790 16.51 -8.22 11.56
CA GLU A 790 15.60 -8.22 10.41
C GLU A 790 15.21 -6.81 9.97
N SER A 791 14.98 -5.88 10.92
CA SER A 791 14.63 -4.50 10.59
C SER A 791 15.78 -3.75 9.92
N TRP A 792 17.04 -4.04 10.26
CA TRP A 792 18.20 -3.50 9.53
C TRP A 792 18.26 -3.98 8.09
N LYS A 793 18.08 -5.29 7.87
CA LYS A 793 18.08 -5.88 6.52
C LYS A 793 16.95 -5.33 5.65
N TYR A 794 15.73 -5.39 6.16
CA TYR A 794 14.56 -4.98 5.41
C TYR A 794 14.52 -3.45 5.23
N GLY A 795 14.79 -2.69 6.29
CA GLY A 795 14.73 -1.23 6.25
C GLY A 795 15.78 -0.59 5.34
N SER A 796 16.81 -1.32 4.94
CA SER A 796 17.81 -0.90 3.93
C SER A 796 17.46 -1.31 2.50
N GLY A 797 16.49 -2.21 2.29
CA GLY A 797 16.20 -2.83 1.00
C GLY A 797 17.17 -3.96 0.61
N ASN A 798 18.01 -4.42 1.55
CA ASN A 798 18.97 -5.51 1.32
C ASN A 798 18.33 -6.91 1.31
N ASP A 799 17.03 -6.98 1.53
CA ASP A 799 16.22 -8.18 1.40
C ASP A 799 15.87 -8.55 -0.05
N TYR A 800 16.04 -7.64 -1.00
CA TYR A 800 15.89 -7.96 -2.42
C TYR A 800 16.86 -9.06 -2.86
N LYS A 801 16.31 -10.17 -3.38
CA LYS A 801 17.08 -11.24 -3.99
C LYS A 801 17.22 -10.95 -5.48
N PHE A 802 18.44 -10.72 -5.95
CA PHE A 802 18.70 -10.57 -7.39
C PHE A 802 18.60 -11.94 -8.09
N PRO A 803 17.98 -12.02 -9.27
CA PRO A 803 18.10 -13.18 -10.15
C PRO A 803 19.56 -13.54 -10.39
N GLU A 804 19.87 -14.83 -10.57
CA GLU A 804 21.25 -15.31 -10.79
C GLU A 804 21.97 -14.58 -11.94
N GLU A 805 21.21 -14.22 -12.98
CA GLU A 805 21.72 -13.48 -14.15
C GLU A 805 22.20 -12.07 -13.81
N ASP A 806 21.61 -11.44 -12.79
CA ASP A 806 21.95 -10.09 -12.33
C ASP A 806 23.02 -10.09 -11.22
N LYS A 807 23.44 -11.27 -10.72
CA LYS A 807 24.47 -11.39 -9.66
C LYS A 807 25.90 -11.19 -10.18
N GLN A 808 26.11 -11.25 -11.50
CA GLN A 808 27.35 -10.86 -12.18
C GLN A 808 27.34 -9.35 -12.41
#